data_AF-A0A7X6ZFY0-F1
#
_entry.id   AF-A0A7X6ZFY0-F1
#
_cell.length_a   1.000
_cell.length_b   1.000
_cell.length_c   1.000
_cell.angle_alpha   90.00
_cell.angle_beta   90.00
_cell.angle_gamma   90.00
#
_symmetry.space_group_name_H-M   'P 1'
#
loop_
_entity.id
_entity.type
_entity.pdbx_description
1 polymer ?
#
loop_
_entity_poly.entity_id
_entity_poly.type
_entity_poly.pdbx_seq_one_letter_code
_entity_poly.pdbx_strand_id
1 'polypeptide(L)'
;MNTNLKKLSSFLLLACVFLISHHANSTSLESGMCIPGNLSYLKPTDYYEFYATANDTVIIRFCNTAINYYPDVDFFLSKMEQDVSGSFVAVDPPIHTQKIDGAATIKVSVAANGWYQIKLYEDFNDALGYSYNISMLRMPGYPLSFDDLDVGPIEEGEYLPGYLDAGDLDAAMFPVTNNCLVQIRMGQKDPSLVPNLSLYDPYGQLVLSDYPPEYRAEITSYLTTPGIYTAVLRDNHDNAGNYYVSMLRLPPSGDTLFGDLDIGPIVHGETVYGKVDVPGDLDLAWFPGVKDDQVQITMTKLISDFNPKIEVYGPDLVLIASTSDWFQVAAQADITCHMDGLYYIICKDTEGRYGDYKLNIELLGGPSTNNRPDIPIRISATDGAYSDHIRVSWEASAGANSYEVWRYFGTNDIHHITNTVAPTTVFDDYAAPSNTLCFYKIRAKNSYGTSDFSESDSGYYGTIVEASKYNAVLVGINNYAPASGATQLYGCSNDVVLITENLLLSDSSNRWEEANIKTLFDSQATKSVIRGTLQGLAASAEPGSTIFYQQSSHGGTYGGTDTFLHMFDAHYTDAELASDLARFKDDVTVILLIDACHSGGLFKGTDGSVTWPFVEQVMSHYNVIKSRRLKAMGETVPKTLGSNIGFMVSAAYDQTCWDASFNGKFNGVFTYFIGQACTNTLTDTNLDGELQCSELFNYAAPKASAINPSQTAQTFNDELLKKTAMRSAPI
;
A
#
# COMPACT_ATOMS: atom_id res chain seq x y z
N MET A 1 -26.01 28.31 18.24
CA MET A 1 -26.63 27.30 19.12
C MET A 1 -28.02 27.69 19.68
N ASN A 2 -28.34 28.95 20.00
CA ASN A 2 -29.59 29.28 20.72
C ASN A 2 -30.86 29.55 19.87
N THR A 3 -30.76 29.59 18.54
CA THR A 3 -31.90 29.84 17.63
C THR A 3 -32.55 28.56 17.08
N ASN A 4 -31.81 27.45 17.02
CA ASN A 4 -32.31 26.16 16.51
C ASN A 4 -33.14 25.38 17.55
N LEU A 5 -32.83 25.53 18.85
CA LEU A 5 -33.65 24.92 19.92
C LEU A 5 -35.06 25.52 20.05
N LYS A 6 -35.26 26.79 19.67
CA LYS A 6 -36.58 27.45 19.70
C LYS A 6 -37.51 27.00 18.55
N LYS A 7 -36.96 26.54 17.42
CA LYS A 7 -37.76 25.93 16.33
C LYS A 7 -38.16 24.49 16.69
N LEU A 8 -37.26 23.72 17.30
CA LEU A 8 -37.57 22.36 17.81
C LEU A 8 -38.67 22.40 18.88
N SER A 9 -38.63 23.35 19.83
CA SER A 9 -39.64 23.45 20.89
C SER A 9 -41.01 23.90 20.39
N SER A 10 -41.08 24.61 19.26
CA SER A 10 -42.33 25.07 18.66
C SER A 10 -42.99 23.99 17.81
N PHE A 11 -42.20 23.07 17.24
CA PHE A 11 -42.69 21.92 16.47
C PHE A 11 -43.13 20.75 17.36
N LEU A 12 -42.42 20.48 18.46
CA LEU A 12 -42.87 19.50 19.46
C LEU A 12 -44.23 19.89 20.08
N LEU A 13 -44.49 21.20 20.21
CA LEU A 13 -45.77 21.70 20.71
C LEU A 13 -46.90 21.61 19.67
N LEU A 14 -46.59 21.53 18.37
CA LEU A 14 -47.59 21.37 17.31
C LEU A 14 -47.97 19.89 17.11
N ALA A 15 -47.00 18.98 17.28
CA ALA A 15 -47.24 17.54 17.26
C ALA A 15 -48.09 17.05 18.46
N CYS A 16 -47.95 17.68 19.63
CA CYS A 16 -48.76 17.30 20.81
C CYS A 16 -50.18 17.88 20.84
N VAL A 17 -50.57 18.79 19.93
CA VAL A 17 -51.88 19.48 19.97
C VAL A 17 -52.89 18.94 18.92
N PHE A 18 -52.52 17.99 18.07
CA PHE A 18 -53.43 17.39 17.07
C PHE A 18 -53.70 15.89 17.25
N LEU A 19 -53.82 15.43 18.51
CA LEU A 19 -54.38 14.12 18.86
C LEU A 19 -55.93 14.09 18.76
N ILE A 20 -56.50 14.73 17.75
CA ILE A 20 -57.96 14.80 17.54
C ILE A 20 -58.29 14.17 16.18
N SER A 21 -59.05 13.07 16.29
CA SER A 21 -59.62 12.17 15.27
C SER A 21 -58.63 11.40 14.39
N HIS A 22 -58.22 10.21 14.82
CA HIS A 22 -57.98 9.12 13.86
C HIS A 22 -59.24 8.95 13.01
N HIS A 23 -59.10 9.06 11.71
CA HIS A 23 -60.15 8.70 10.77
C HIS A 23 -60.27 7.18 10.80
N ALA A 24 -61.39 6.66 11.31
CA ALA A 24 -61.50 5.27 11.79
C ALA A 24 -61.28 4.16 10.73
N ASN A 25 -60.96 4.50 9.48
CA ASN A 25 -60.75 3.58 8.36
C ASN A 25 -59.53 3.91 7.47
N SER A 26 -58.63 4.84 7.85
CA SER A 26 -57.40 5.14 7.11
C SER A 26 -56.14 4.79 7.91
N THR A 27 -55.12 4.33 7.19
CA THR A 27 -53.80 4.06 7.74
C THR A 27 -52.91 5.29 7.54
N SER A 28 -52.21 5.74 8.57
CA SER A 28 -51.22 6.82 8.43
C SER A 28 -50.09 6.34 7.52
N LEU A 29 -49.75 7.13 6.51
CA LEU A 29 -48.59 6.91 5.64
C LEU A 29 -47.68 8.13 5.80
N GLU A 30 -46.61 7.97 6.58
CA GLU A 30 -45.64 9.05 6.77
C GLU A 30 -44.52 8.97 5.73
N SER A 31 -43.76 10.06 5.63
CA SER A 31 -42.63 10.13 4.70
C SER A 31 -41.51 9.18 5.15
N GLY A 32 -41.07 8.30 4.25
CA GLY A 32 -40.07 7.26 4.48
C GLY A 32 -40.66 5.92 4.91
N MET A 33 -41.98 5.74 4.89
CA MET A 33 -42.62 4.45 5.20
C MET A 33 -42.91 3.66 3.93
N CYS A 34 -42.60 2.37 3.92
CA CYS A 34 -43.21 1.35 3.08
C CYS A 34 -44.18 0.52 3.91
N ILE A 35 -45.42 0.36 3.45
CA ILE A 35 -46.41 -0.45 4.14
C ILE A 35 -47.09 -1.44 3.20
N PRO A 36 -47.24 -2.71 3.62
CA PRO A 36 -47.99 -3.69 2.86
C PRO A 36 -49.49 -3.41 2.95
N GLY A 37 -50.19 -3.63 1.84
CA GLY A 37 -51.64 -3.53 1.72
C GLY A 37 -52.24 -4.75 1.04
N ASN A 38 -53.56 -4.90 1.17
CA ASN A 38 -54.29 -5.97 0.50
C ASN A 38 -55.69 -5.51 0.11
N LEU A 39 -55.98 -5.59 -1.19
CA LEU A 39 -57.31 -5.43 -1.75
C LEU A 39 -57.91 -6.80 -2.04
N SER A 40 -59.22 -6.95 -1.84
CA SER A 40 -59.94 -8.16 -2.20
C SER A 40 -61.42 -7.86 -2.46
N TYR A 41 -62.18 -8.83 -2.97
CA TYR A 41 -63.63 -8.70 -3.10
C TYR A 41 -64.34 -8.28 -1.78
N LEU A 42 -63.84 -8.72 -0.62
CA LEU A 42 -64.41 -8.35 0.70
C LEU A 42 -63.89 -7.00 1.22
N LYS A 43 -62.81 -6.49 0.63
CA LYS A 43 -62.15 -5.22 0.99
C LYS A 43 -61.62 -4.57 -0.30
N PRO A 44 -62.50 -4.04 -1.17
CA PRO A 44 -62.10 -3.53 -2.49
C PRO A 44 -61.44 -2.15 -2.41
N THR A 45 -61.26 -1.60 -1.21
CA THR A 45 -60.73 -0.26 -1.02
C THR A 45 -59.81 -0.21 0.19
N ASP A 46 -58.68 0.45 0.02
CA ASP A 46 -57.78 0.88 1.08
C ASP A 46 -57.65 2.39 1.11
N TYR A 47 -57.49 2.94 2.31
CA TYR A 47 -57.32 4.36 2.54
C TYR A 47 -56.04 4.61 3.31
N TYR A 48 -55.25 5.57 2.82
CA TYR A 48 -54.07 6.08 3.52
C TYR A 48 -54.18 7.57 3.70
N GLU A 49 -53.56 8.11 4.74
CA GLU A 49 -53.57 9.55 4.98
C GLU A 49 -52.21 10.08 5.41
N PHE A 50 -51.96 11.33 5.03
CA PHE A 50 -50.74 12.03 5.39
C PHE A 50 -51.00 13.53 5.51
N TYR A 51 -50.23 14.21 6.35
CA TYR A 51 -50.23 15.67 6.41
C TYR A 51 -49.18 16.23 5.42
N ALA A 52 -49.47 17.33 4.74
CA ALA A 52 -48.47 18.05 3.95
C ALA A 52 -48.66 19.56 4.03
N THR A 53 -47.58 20.30 3.82
CA THR A 53 -47.57 21.76 3.75
C THR A 53 -47.59 22.26 2.31
N ALA A 54 -48.06 23.49 2.11
CA ALA A 54 -48.16 24.10 0.80
C ALA A 54 -46.78 24.15 0.13
N ASN A 55 -46.74 23.70 -1.11
CA ASN A 55 -45.56 23.50 -1.96
C ASN A 55 -44.69 22.30 -1.60
N ASP A 56 -45.11 21.43 -0.67
CA ASP A 56 -44.48 20.12 -0.55
C ASP A 56 -44.68 19.34 -1.85
N THR A 57 -43.60 18.79 -2.36
CA THR A 57 -43.58 17.71 -3.34
C THR A 57 -43.67 16.38 -2.59
N VAL A 58 -44.66 15.58 -2.96
CA VAL A 58 -44.90 14.24 -2.45
C VAL A 58 -44.66 13.25 -3.59
N ILE A 59 -43.82 12.25 -3.33
CA ILE A 59 -43.57 11.11 -4.22
C ILE A 59 -44.21 9.91 -3.54
N ILE A 60 -45.16 9.26 -4.22
CA ILE A 60 -45.82 8.05 -3.75
C ILE A 60 -45.44 6.94 -4.72
N ARG A 61 -44.95 5.81 -4.21
CA ARG A 61 -44.74 4.61 -5.00
C ARG A 61 -45.74 3.56 -4.58
N PHE A 62 -46.32 2.91 -5.57
CA PHE A 62 -47.17 1.74 -5.40
C PHE A 62 -46.55 0.61 -6.22
N CYS A 63 -46.52 -0.59 -5.66
CA CYS A 63 -46.02 -1.77 -6.34
C CYS A 63 -46.81 -3.02 -5.97
N ASN A 64 -47.25 -3.76 -6.99
CA ASN A 64 -47.80 -5.09 -6.83
C ASN A 64 -46.73 -6.06 -6.29
N THR A 65 -47.10 -6.88 -5.32
CA THR A 65 -46.27 -7.98 -4.78
C THR A 65 -46.88 -9.35 -5.03
N ALA A 66 -48.07 -9.41 -5.66
CA ALA A 66 -48.75 -10.63 -6.03
C ALA A 66 -48.15 -11.26 -7.31
N ILE A 67 -47.95 -12.58 -7.29
CA ILE A 67 -47.19 -13.32 -8.30
C ILE A 67 -48.03 -13.65 -9.56
N ASN A 68 -49.38 -13.61 -9.48
CA ASN A 68 -50.26 -14.23 -10.48
C ASN A 68 -51.46 -13.39 -10.96
N TYR A 69 -51.62 -12.15 -10.51
CA TYR A 69 -52.75 -11.29 -10.89
C TYR A 69 -52.37 -9.81 -10.81
N TYR A 70 -52.61 -9.07 -11.90
CA TYR A 70 -52.28 -7.64 -12.06
C TYR A 70 -53.57 -6.87 -12.41
N PRO A 71 -54.46 -6.66 -11.43
CA PRO A 71 -55.60 -5.77 -11.59
C PRO A 71 -55.14 -4.32 -11.72
N ASP A 72 -56.06 -3.51 -12.19
CA ASP A 72 -55.82 -2.23 -12.84
C ASP A 72 -56.31 -1.17 -11.83
N VAL A 73 -55.50 -0.92 -10.79
CA VAL A 73 -55.95 -0.26 -9.55
C VAL A 73 -56.17 1.24 -9.77
N ASP A 74 -57.36 1.72 -9.40
CA ASP A 74 -57.67 3.15 -9.42
C ASP A 74 -57.08 3.84 -8.18
N PHE A 75 -56.15 4.76 -8.42
CA PHE A 75 -55.54 5.63 -7.43
C PHE A 75 -56.21 6.99 -7.43
N PHE A 76 -56.61 7.47 -6.25
CA PHE A 76 -57.11 8.82 -6.03
C PHE A 76 -56.35 9.47 -4.89
N LEU A 77 -55.87 10.70 -5.10
CA LEU A 77 -55.32 11.55 -4.05
C LEU A 77 -56.20 12.79 -3.90
N SER A 78 -56.74 13.01 -2.71
CA SER A 78 -57.63 14.13 -2.40
C SER A 78 -57.13 14.91 -1.18
N LYS A 79 -57.36 16.22 -1.18
CA LYS A 79 -57.23 17.04 0.03
C LYS A 79 -58.41 16.73 0.97
N MET A 80 -58.18 16.72 2.27
CA MET A 80 -59.21 16.55 3.29
C MET A 80 -59.62 17.90 3.88
N GLU A 81 -60.92 18.12 4.05
CA GLU A 81 -61.48 19.32 4.72
C GLU A 81 -62.54 18.92 5.73
N GLN A 82 -62.70 19.70 6.81
CA GLN A 82 -63.76 19.47 7.79
C GLN A 82 -65.12 19.80 7.20
N ASP A 83 -66.06 18.86 7.29
CA ASP A 83 -67.46 19.09 6.99
C ASP A 83 -68.15 19.89 8.11
N VAL A 84 -69.43 20.17 7.92
CA VAL A 84 -70.26 20.92 8.88
C VAL A 84 -70.42 20.21 10.25
N SER A 85 -70.09 18.92 10.33
CA SER A 85 -70.09 18.14 11.57
C SER A 85 -68.74 18.16 12.30
N GLY A 86 -67.71 18.76 11.68
CA GLY A 86 -66.33 18.76 12.16
C GLY A 86 -65.54 17.52 11.77
N SER A 87 -66.09 16.63 10.94
CA SER A 87 -65.42 15.42 10.45
C SER A 87 -64.65 15.74 9.18
N PHE A 88 -63.40 15.30 9.04
CA PHE A 88 -62.70 15.48 7.76
C PHE A 88 -63.23 14.52 6.70
N VAL A 89 -63.44 15.05 5.50
CA VAL A 89 -63.89 14.34 4.30
C VAL A 89 -63.00 14.69 3.10
N ALA A 90 -62.82 13.73 2.19
CA ALA A 90 -62.07 13.95 0.95
C ALA A 90 -62.83 14.92 0.04
N VAL A 91 -62.13 15.96 -0.43
CA VAL A 91 -62.67 16.93 -1.37
C VAL A 91 -62.70 16.32 -2.78
N ASP A 92 -63.81 16.54 -3.48
CA ASP A 92 -64.05 16.19 -4.87
C ASP A 92 -64.02 17.48 -5.72
N PRO A 93 -63.31 17.52 -6.88
CA PRO A 93 -62.51 16.44 -7.48
C PRO A 93 -61.20 16.13 -6.74
N PRO A 94 -60.70 14.89 -6.81
CA PRO A 94 -59.34 14.55 -6.38
C PRO A 94 -58.31 15.41 -7.08
N ILE A 95 -57.21 15.72 -6.37
CA ILE A 95 -56.11 16.51 -6.92
C ILE A 95 -55.23 15.68 -7.88
N HIS A 96 -55.28 14.35 -7.77
CA HIS A 96 -54.65 13.44 -8.72
C HIS A 96 -55.46 12.14 -8.83
N THR A 97 -55.57 11.62 -10.05
CA THR A 97 -56.18 10.32 -10.33
C THR A 97 -55.33 9.59 -11.35
N GLN A 98 -55.04 8.31 -11.11
CA GLN A 98 -54.30 7.47 -12.05
C GLN A 98 -54.81 6.03 -11.96
N LYS A 99 -54.86 5.35 -13.11
CA LYS A 99 -55.03 3.90 -13.14
C LYS A 99 -53.65 3.24 -13.17
N ILE A 100 -53.40 2.32 -12.25
CA ILE A 100 -52.09 1.69 -12.04
C ILE A 100 -52.11 0.25 -12.54
N ASP A 101 -51.24 -0.04 -13.50
CA ASP A 101 -50.95 -1.39 -13.99
C ASP A 101 -49.62 -1.87 -13.37
N GLY A 102 -49.71 -2.77 -12.39
CA GLY A 102 -48.56 -3.35 -11.70
C GLY A 102 -47.86 -2.40 -10.70
N ALA A 103 -47.20 -1.35 -11.18
CA ALA A 103 -46.47 -0.40 -10.34
C ALA A 103 -46.50 1.02 -10.91
N ALA A 104 -46.48 2.03 -10.03
CA ALA A 104 -46.43 3.43 -10.42
C ALA A 104 -45.67 4.28 -9.39
N THR A 105 -44.95 5.31 -9.88
CA THR A 105 -44.48 6.42 -9.04
C THR A 105 -45.24 7.68 -9.43
N ILE A 106 -45.90 8.27 -8.44
CA ILE A 106 -46.76 9.42 -8.57
C ILE A 106 -46.08 10.58 -7.85
N LYS A 107 -45.81 11.67 -8.57
CA LYS A 107 -45.21 12.88 -8.01
C LYS A 107 -46.21 14.03 -8.07
N VAL A 108 -46.53 14.61 -6.93
CA VAL A 108 -47.52 15.70 -6.82
C VAL A 108 -46.96 16.82 -5.94
N SER A 109 -47.09 18.07 -6.39
CA SER A 109 -46.89 19.24 -5.54
C SER A 109 -48.23 19.66 -4.92
N VAL A 110 -48.32 19.70 -3.60
CA VAL A 110 -49.56 20.05 -2.91
C VAL A 110 -49.70 21.57 -2.75
N ALA A 111 -50.90 22.10 -2.96
CA ALA A 111 -51.13 23.55 -3.02
C ALA A 111 -51.44 24.20 -1.65
N ALA A 112 -51.80 23.41 -0.64
CA ALA A 112 -52.27 23.92 0.65
C ALA A 112 -51.81 23.05 1.82
N ASN A 113 -51.66 23.68 2.99
CA ASN A 113 -51.44 22.95 4.24
C ASN A 113 -52.69 22.13 4.58
N GLY A 114 -52.52 20.87 4.98
CA GLY A 114 -53.64 20.05 5.45
C GLY A 114 -53.37 18.55 5.37
N TRP A 115 -54.40 17.80 5.74
CA TRP A 115 -54.45 16.35 5.56
C TRP A 115 -54.83 16.01 4.12
N TYR A 116 -54.24 14.95 3.60
CA TYR A 116 -54.50 14.37 2.30
C TYR A 116 -54.83 12.90 2.48
N GLN A 117 -55.74 12.38 1.66
CA GLN A 117 -56.13 10.98 1.65
C GLN A 117 -55.82 10.37 0.29
N ILE A 118 -55.17 9.22 0.32
CA ILE A 118 -55.02 8.30 -0.80
C ILE A 118 -56.13 7.26 -0.68
N LYS A 119 -56.86 7.04 -1.77
CA LYS A 119 -57.80 5.93 -1.91
C LYS A 119 -57.30 5.04 -3.03
N LEU A 120 -57.11 3.76 -2.73
CA LEU A 120 -56.85 2.71 -3.71
C LEU A 120 -58.12 1.88 -3.87
N TYR A 121 -58.58 1.68 -5.10
CA TYR A 121 -59.81 0.97 -5.39
C TYR A 121 -59.63 0.00 -6.55
N GLU A 122 -60.23 -1.18 -6.43
CA GLU A 122 -60.33 -2.15 -7.52
C GLU A 122 -61.73 -2.79 -7.51
N ASP A 123 -62.29 -3.01 -8.70
CA ASP A 123 -63.57 -3.71 -8.89
C ASP A 123 -63.33 -5.19 -9.18
N PHE A 124 -63.24 -5.98 -8.10
CA PHE A 124 -62.95 -7.41 -8.18
C PHE A 124 -64.05 -8.18 -8.90
N ASN A 125 -63.70 -8.75 -10.05
CA ASN A 125 -64.54 -9.72 -10.76
C ASN A 125 -64.32 -11.17 -10.29
N ASP A 126 -63.35 -11.41 -9.40
CA ASP A 126 -63.03 -12.72 -8.82
C ASP A 126 -62.70 -12.65 -7.31
N ALA A 127 -62.48 -13.80 -6.69
CA ALA A 127 -62.23 -13.90 -5.24
C ALA A 127 -60.73 -13.84 -4.87
N LEU A 128 -59.82 -13.55 -5.81
CA LEU A 128 -58.39 -13.53 -5.54
C LEU A 128 -58.01 -12.19 -4.92
N GLY A 129 -57.37 -12.25 -3.75
CA GLY A 129 -56.79 -11.07 -3.11
C GLY A 129 -55.58 -10.55 -3.87
N TYR A 130 -55.32 -9.25 -3.73
CA TYR A 130 -54.28 -8.50 -4.38
C TYR A 130 -53.40 -7.84 -3.32
N SER A 131 -52.14 -8.24 -3.23
CA SER A 131 -51.17 -7.68 -2.28
C SER A 131 -50.25 -6.69 -2.97
N TYR A 132 -49.96 -5.59 -2.28
CA TYR A 132 -49.12 -4.52 -2.78
C TYR A 132 -48.34 -3.89 -1.63
N ASN A 133 -47.34 -3.10 -1.97
CA ASN A 133 -46.68 -2.17 -1.08
C ASN A 133 -46.97 -0.74 -1.55
N ILE A 134 -47.13 0.18 -0.60
CA ILE A 134 -47.19 1.61 -0.86
C ILE A 134 -46.12 2.30 -0.02
N SER A 135 -45.29 3.11 -0.68
CA SER A 135 -44.23 3.90 -0.06
C SER A 135 -44.39 5.38 -0.40
N MET A 136 -43.91 6.28 0.47
CA MET A 136 -44.03 7.73 0.24
C MET A 136 -42.82 8.50 0.72
N LEU A 137 -42.39 9.51 -0.05
CA LEU A 137 -41.44 10.54 0.36
C LEU A 137 -42.04 11.93 0.19
N ARG A 138 -41.70 12.86 1.10
CA ARG A 138 -42.17 14.25 1.10
C ARG A 138 -40.98 15.21 1.23
N MET A 139 -40.96 16.27 0.43
CA MET A 139 -39.93 17.32 0.39
C MET A 139 -40.57 18.69 0.10
N PRO A 140 -40.07 19.85 0.58
CA PRO A 140 -38.77 20.04 1.21
C PRO A 140 -38.79 19.88 2.74
N GLY A 141 -37.64 19.52 3.30
CA GLY A 141 -37.49 19.20 4.71
C GLY A 141 -37.20 17.72 4.93
N TYR A 142 -36.73 17.38 6.13
CA TYR A 142 -36.43 15.99 6.47
C TYR A 142 -37.72 15.14 6.37
N PRO A 143 -37.67 13.93 5.79
CA PRO A 143 -38.66 12.90 6.11
C PRO A 143 -38.57 12.67 7.63
N LEU A 144 -39.56 13.16 8.38
CA LEU A 144 -39.59 13.09 9.83
C LEU A 144 -40.48 11.91 10.28
N SER A 145 -40.06 10.64 10.10
CA SER A 145 -40.34 9.52 11.03
C SER A 145 -39.76 8.13 10.63
N PHE A 146 -38.61 7.83 11.20
CA PHE A 146 -38.04 6.61 11.84
C PHE A 146 -38.45 5.13 11.59
N ASP A 147 -39.57 4.74 10.99
CA ASP A 147 -39.93 3.30 11.04
C ASP A 147 -39.35 2.43 9.90
N ASP A 148 -38.99 3.03 8.76
CA ASP A 148 -38.53 2.26 7.57
C ASP A 148 -37.58 3.05 6.64
N LEU A 149 -37.20 4.28 7.02
CA LEU A 149 -36.19 5.02 6.26
C LEU A 149 -34.81 4.47 6.61
N ASP A 150 -34.39 3.42 5.89
CA ASP A 150 -33.14 2.71 6.13
C ASP A 150 -31.92 3.62 5.96
N VAL A 151 -32.04 4.61 5.09
CA VAL A 151 -31.00 5.59 4.78
C VAL A 151 -31.51 7.01 5.03
N GLY A 152 -30.75 7.84 5.74
CA GLY A 152 -31.17 9.18 6.15
C GLY A 152 -30.16 10.28 5.82
N PRO A 153 -29.83 11.18 6.76
CA PRO A 153 -28.74 12.13 6.57
C PRO A 153 -27.45 11.40 6.22
N ILE A 154 -26.80 11.79 5.12
CA ILE A 154 -25.50 11.26 4.69
C ILE A 154 -24.45 12.37 4.71
N GLU A 155 -23.30 12.07 5.30
CA GLU A 155 -22.16 12.98 5.34
C GLU A 155 -21.24 12.82 4.12
N GLU A 156 -20.34 13.78 3.95
CA GLU A 156 -19.32 13.75 2.89
C GLU A 156 -18.29 12.66 3.20
N GLY A 157 -18.04 11.77 2.24
CA GLY A 157 -17.14 10.62 2.40
C GLY A 157 -17.76 9.44 3.15
N GLU A 158 -19.04 9.52 3.53
CA GLU A 158 -19.73 8.42 4.21
C GLU A 158 -20.40 7.47 3.20
N TYR A 159 -20.45 6.19 3.56
CA TYR A 159 -21.38 5.23 2.97
C TYR A 159 -22.38 4.70 4.01
N LEU A 160 -23.62 4.47 3.59
CA LEU A 160 -24.70 3.93 4.42
C LEU A 160 -25.30 2.65 3.79
N PRO A 161 -25.51 1.58 4.57
CA PRO A 161 -26.27 0.42 4.12
C PRO A 161 -27.78 0.73 4.10
N GLY A 162 -28.51 0.13 3.16
CA GLY A 162 -29.97 0.11 3.20
C GLY A 162 -30.54 -1.20 2.64
N TYR A 163 -31.83 -1.41 2.86
CA TYR A 163 -32.58 -2.54 2.34
C TYR A 163 -33.90 -2.04 1.74
N LEU A 164 -34.15 -2.39 0.48
CA LEU A 164 -35.43 -2.10 -0.15
C LEU A 164 -36.34 -3.30 -0.06
N ASP A 165 -37.58 -3.07 0.34
CA ASP A 165 -38.69 -3.94 -0.04
C ASP A 165 -39.16 -3.68 -1.48
N ALA A 166 -39.94 -4.61 -2.03
CA ALA A 166 -40.51 -4.44 -3.36
C ALA A 166 -41.36 -3.17 -3.44
N GLY A 167 -40.98 -2.24 -4.32
CA GLY A 167 -41.69 -0.96 -4.51
C GLY A 167 -41.39 0.13 -3.49
N ASP A 168 -40.39 -0.06 -2.64
CA ASP A 168 -40.00 0.90 -1.62
C ASP A 168 -39.24 2.12 -2.20
N LEU A 169 -39.28 3.23 -1.46
CA LEU A 169 -38.56 4.48 -1.68
C LEU A 169 -37.76 4.86 -0.43
N ASP A 170 -36.45 4.72 -0.52
CA ASP A 170 -35.53 5.25 0.48
C ASP A 170 -35.01 6.64 0.09
N ALA A 171 -34.43 7.38 1.06
CA ALA A 171 -33.93 8.73 0.80
C ALA A 171 -32.67 9.12 1.58
N ALA A 172 -31.54 9.22 0.88
CA ALA A 172 -30.35 9.89 1.39
C ALA A 172 -30.50 11.42 1.32
N MET A 173 -30.14 12.12 2.40
CA MET A 173 -30.36 13.56 2.54
C MET A 173 -29.06 14.30 2.88
N PHE A 174 -28.76 15.40 2.20
CA PHE A 174 -27.56 16.18 2.51
C PHE A 174 -27.78 17.69 2.32
N PRO A 175 -27.19 18.54 3.20
CA PRO A 175 -27.30 19.98 3.08
C PRO A 175 -26.26 20.55 2.09
N VAL A 176 -26.69 21.54 1.32
CA VAL A 176 -25.86 22.37 0.45
C VAL A 176 -26.00 23.81 0.91
N THR A 177 -24.89 24.45 1.30
CA THR A 177 -24.85 25.85 1.75
C THR A 177 -24.20 26.78 0.73
N ASN A 178 -23.20 26.27 0.01
CA ASN A 178 -22.47 26.96 -1.06
C ASN A 178 -22.57 26.12 -2.34
N ASN A 179 -22.27 26.72 -3.49
CA ASN A 179 -22.18 25.96 -4.74
C ASN A 179 -21.15 24.84 -4.59
N CYS A 180 -21.45 23.64 -5.05
CA CYS A 180 -20.53 22.50 -4.94
C CYS A 180 -20.78 21.51 -6.07
N LEU A 181 -19.80 20.67 -6.37
CA LEU A 181 -20.03 19.46 -7.14
C LEU A 181 -20.37 18.33 -6.17
N VAL A 182 -21.42 17.56 -6.45
CA VAL A 182 -21.74 16.33 -5.70
C VAL A 182 -21.64 15.15 -6.64
N GLN A 183 -21.01 14.09 -6.16
CA GLN A 183 -21.11 12.75 -6.72
C GLN A 183 -21.75 11.84 -5.68
N ILE A 184 -22.91 11.27 -6.00
CA ILE A 184 -23.63 10.33 -5.15
C ILE A 184 -23.87 9.03 -5.91
N ARG A 185 -23.68 7.90 -5.24
CA ARG A 185 -23.68 6.59 -5.87
C ARG A 185 -24.45 5.58 -5.03
N MET A 186 -25.30 4.80 -5.68
CA MET A 186 -26.01 3.65 -5.10
C MET A 186 -25.39 2.37 -5.65
N GLY A 187 -24.84 1.51 -4.80
CA GLY A 187 -24.19 0.25 -5.16
C GLY A 187 -25.03 -0.97 -4.82
N GLN A 188 -25.04 -1.95 -5.73
CA GLN A 188 -25.73 -3.23 -5.58
C GLN A 188 -24.96 -4.15 -4.61
N LYS A 189 -25.63 -4.60 -3.55
CA LYS A 189 -25.12 -5.70 -2.71
C LYS A 189 -25.77 -7.02 -3.07
N ASP A 190 -27.10 -7.03 -3.19
CA ASP A 190 -27.84 -8.22 -3.61
C ASP A 190 -28.04 -8.23 -5.14
N PRO A 191 -27.69 -9.31 -5.85
CA PRO A 191 -27.77 -9.37 -7.32
C PRO A 191 -29.15 -9.17 -7.92
N SER A 192 -30.22 -9.33 -7.14
CA SER A 192 -31.61 -9.07 -7.57
C SER A 192 -31.93 -7.58 -7.68
N LEU A 193 -31.20 -6.72 -6.95
CA LEU A 193 -31.46 -5.29 -6.87
C LEU A 193 -30.72 -4.55 -7.98
N VAL A 194 -31.42 -3.95 -8.93
CA VAL A 194 -30.90 -3.04 -9.95
C VAL A 194 -31.04 -1.59 -9.45
N PRO A 195 -29.93 -0.93 -9.06
CA PRO A 195 -29.98 0.40 -8.46
C PRO A 195 -30.60 1.46 -9.38
N ASN A 196 -31.46 2.31 -8.82
CA ASN A 196 -32.06 3.46 -9.50
C ASN A 196 -32.07 4.65 -8.55
N LEU A 197 -31.43 5.73 -8.98
CA LEU A 197 -31.12 6.89 -8.15
C LEU A 197 -31.70 8.14 -8.79
N SER A 198 -32.39 8.97 -8.01
CA SER A 198 -32.91 10.27 -8.46
C SER A 198 -32.61 11.36 -7.46
N LEU A 199 -31.97 12.44 -7.90
CA LEU A 199 -31.60 13.57 -7.06
C LEU A 199 -32.60 14.71 -7.23
N TYR A 200 -33.15 15.21 -6.12
CA TYR A 200 -34.07 16.33 -6.06
C TYR A 200 -33.46 17.51 -5.29
N ASP A 201 -33.81 18.71 -5.74
CA ASP A 201 -33.38 19.96 -5.12
C ASP A 201 -34.21 20.30 -3.86
N PRO A 202 -33.81 21.35 -3.10
CA PRO A 202 -34.53 21.78 -1.91
C PRO A 202 -35.94 22.35 -2.14
N TYR A 203 -36.46 22.34 -3.36
CA TYR A 203 -37.84 22.68 -3.71
C TYR A 203 -38.59 21.49 -4.33
N GLY A 204 -37.98 20.30 -4.31
CA GLY A 204 -38.51 19.07 -4.88
C GLY A 204 -38.49 19.01 -6.40
N GLN A 205 -37.70 19.84 -7.08
CA GLN A 205 -37.46 19.71 -8.51
C GLN A 205 -36.43 18.63 -8.79
N LEU A 206 -36.65 17.83 -9.83
CA LEU A 206 -35.70 16.80 -10.22
C LEU A 206 -34.45 17.47 -10.80
N VAL A 207 -33.29 17.14 -10.25
CA VAL A 207 -31.97 17.55 -10.76
C VAL A 207 -31.53 16.59 -11.85
N LEU A 208 -31.44 15.30 -11.51
CA LEU A 208 -31.00 14.23 -12.42
C LEU A 208 -31.49 12.87 -11.91
N SER A 209 -31.56 11.89 -12.80
CA SER A 209 -31.76 10.47 -12.47
C SER A 209 -30.74 9.62 -13.21
N ASP A 210 -30.34 8.49 -12.61
CA ASP A 210 -29.52 7.47 -13.24
C ASP A 210 -30.01 6.06 -12.87
N TYR A 211 -29.90 5.12 -13.81
CA TYR A 211 -30.34 3.72 -13.65
C TYR A 211 -29.52 2.74 -14.54
N PRO A 212 -28.20 2.63 -14.37
CA PRO A 212 -27.42 1.61 -15.05
C PRO A 212 -27.96 0.23 -14.64
N PRO A 213 -28.28 -0.64 -15.60
CA PRO A 213 -29.04 -1.87 -15.32
C PRO A 213 -28.26 -2.89 -14.48
N GLU A 214 -26.99 -2.65 -14.19
CA GLU A 214 -26.09 -3.60 -13.54
C GLU A 214 -25.16 -2.87 -12.54
N TYR A 215 -25.15 -3.38 -11.30
CA TYR A 215 -24.23 -3.07 -10.19
C TYR A 215 -24.28 -1.69 -9.51
N ARG A 216 -24.69 -0.60 -10.17
CA ARG A 216 -24.78 0.72 -9.52
C ARG A 216 -25.69 1.70 -10.24
N ALA A 217 -26.01 2.82 -9.59
CA ALA A 217 -26.42 4.10 -10.18
C ALA A 217 -25.55 5.25 -9.63
N GLU A 218 -25.21 6.24 -10.46
CA GLU A 218 -24.29 7.33 -10.11
C GLU A 218 -24.75 8.67 -10.68
N ILE A 219 -24.88 9.68 -9.83
CA ILE A 219 -25.20 11.06 -10.24
C ILE A 219 -24.01 11.95 -9.88
N THR A 220 -23.50 12.68 -10.87
CA THR A 220 -22.55 13.78 -10.66
C THR A 220 -23.20 15.08 -11.12
N SER A 221 -23.31 16.08 -10.24
CA SER A 221 -23.98 17.33 -10.58
C SER A 221 -23.42 18.54 -9.84
N TYR A 222 -23.43 19.70 -10.50
CA TYR A 222 -23.07 20.98 -9.91
C TYR A 222 -24.32 21.62 -9.29
N LEU A 223 -24.33 21.72 -7.96
CA LEU A 223 -25.47 22.18 -7.18
C LEU A 223 -25.28 23.64 -6.80
N THR A 224 -26.34 24.45 -6.98
CA THR A 224 -26.29 25.91 -6.75
C THR A 224 -27.39 26.43 -5.83
N THR A 225 -28.38 25.60 -5.50
CA THR A 225 -29.53 26.01 -4.68
C THR A 225 -29.25 25.65 -3.22
N PRO A 226 -29.14 26.62 -2.30
CA PRO A 226 -28.92 26.29 -0.89
C PRO A 226 -30.16 25.59 -0.28
N GLY A 227 -29.93 24.56 0.51
CA GLY A 227 -30.97 23.80 1.19
C GLY A 227 -30.64 22.32 1.33
N ILE A 228 -31.64 21.50 1.62
CA ILE A 228 -31.47 20.04 1.75
C ILE A 228 -31.83 19.39 0.42
N TYR A 229 -30.88 18.69 -0.17
CA TYR A 229 -31.11 17.85 -1.34
C TYR A 229 -31.54 16.44 -0.89
N THR A 230 -32.35 15.79 -1.72
CA THR A 230 -32.91 14.46 -1.48
C THR A 230 -32.52 13.53 -2.61
N ALA A 231 -31.74 12.50 -2.32
CA ALA A 231 -31.44 11.42 -3.24
C ALA A 231 -32.37 10.23 -2.94
N VAL A 232 -33.35 10.04 -3.82
CA VAL A 232 -34.32 8.96 -3.75
C VAL A 232 -33.71 7.69 -4.33
N LEU A 233 -33.72 6.63 -3.54
CA LEU A 233 -33.12 5.33 -3.84
C LEU A 233 -34.25 4.32 -4.04
N ARG A 234 -34.17 3.52 -5.10
CA ARG A 234 -35.12 2.44 -5.36
C ARG A 234 -34.52 1.36 -6.24
N ASP A 235 -35.23 0.26 -6.34
CA ASP A 235 -34.96 -0.77 -7.33
C ASP A 235 -35.66 -0.44 -8.65
N ASN A 236 -34.96 -0.63 -9.78
CA ASN A 236 -35.53 -0.37 -11.10
C ASN A 236 -36.63 -1.38 -11.50
N HIS A 237 -36.55 -2.61 -10.98
CA HIS A 237 -37.44 -3.73 -11.28
C HIS A 237 -38.36 -4.10 -10.11
N ASP A 238 -38.38 -3.29 -9.06
CA ASP A 238 -39.13 -3.50 -7.82
C ASP A 238 -38.81 -4.80 -7.06
N ASN A 239 -37.58 -5.27 -7.18
CA ASN A 239 -37.08 -6.35 -6.35
C ASN A 239 -36.68 -5.84 -4.96
N ALA A 240 -36.86 -6.71 -3.97
CA ALA A 240 -36.27 -6.49 -2.66
C ALA A 240 -34.77 -6.82 -2.66
N GLY A 241 -34.00 -6.15 -1.80
CA GLY A 241 -32.59 -6.44 -1.62
C GLY A 241 -31.82 -5.37 -0.87
N ASN A 242 -30.63 -5.74 -0.44
CA ASN A 242 -29.68 -4.85 0.21
C ASN A 242 -28.88 -4.03 -0.82
N TYR A 243 -28.53 -2.81 -0.44
CA TYR A 243 -27.69 -1.89 -1.20
C TYR A 243 -26.81 -1.04 -0.28
N TYR A 244 -25.93 -0.25 -0.88
CA TYR A 244 -25.21 0.84 -0.20
C TYR A 244 -25.38 2.14 -0.96
N VAL A 245 -25.33 3.26 -0.26
CA VAL A 245 -25.20 4.59 -0.87
C VAL A 245 -23.93 5.26 -0.35
N SER A 246 -23.20 5.97 -1.20
CA SER A 246 -22.05 6.78 -0.84
C SER A 246 -22.15 8.17 -1.48
N MET A 247 -21.55 9.18 -0.85
CA MET A 247 -21.58 10.55 -1.39
C MET A 247 -20.29 11.31 -1.12
N LEU A 248 -19.79 11.94 -2.19
CA LEU A 248 -18.72 12.94 -2.12
C LEU A 248 -19.26 14.30 -2.55
N ARG A 249 -18.82 15.34 -1.83
CA ARG A 249 -19.09 16.72 -2.17
C ARG A 249 -17.77 17.48 -2.27
N LEU A 250 -17.51 18.04 -3.44
CA LEU A 250 -16.32 18.84 -3.70
C LEU A 250 -16.70 20.32 -3.59
N PRO A 251 -16.11 21.05 -2.63
CA PRO A 251 -16.35 22.48 -2.51
C PRO A 251 -15.54 23.28 -3.55
N PRO A 252 -15.92 24.54 -3.83
CA PRO A 252 -15.05 25.48 -4.52
C PRO A 252 -13.78 25.69 -3.68
N SER A 253 -12.65 25.96 -4.33
CA SER A 253 -11.36 26.14 -3.65
C SER A 253 -11.46 27.07 -2.42
N GLY A 254 -11.19 26.55 -1.22
CA GLY A 254 -11.08 27.34 0.02
C GLY A 254 -12.01 26.95 1.18
N ASP A 255 -13.02 26.10 0.97
CA ASP A 255 -13.79 25.52 2.09
C ASP A 255 -13.07 24.27 2.66
N THR A 256 -13.25 24.00 3.95
CA THR A 256 -12.76 22.76 4.60
C THR A 256 -13.41 21.53 3.99
N LEU A 257 -12.58 20.60 3.51
CA LEU A 257 -13.00 19.24 3.17
C LEU A 257 -13.33 18.48 4.45
N PHE A 258 -14.46 17.78 4.45
CA PHE A 258 -14.86 16.93 5.57
C PHE A 258 -14.84 15.48 5.09
N GLY A 259 -14.07 14.62 5.78
CA GLY A 259 -14.59 13.30 6.12
C GLY A 259 -14.50 12.13 5.15
N ASP A 260 -13.72 12.14 4.07
CA ASP A 260 -13.20 10.84 3.58
C ASP A 260 -12.05 10.41 4.49
N LEU A 261 -12.20 9.25 5.15
CA LEU A 261 -11.24 8.70 6.10
C LEU A 261 -10.21 7.77 5.45
N ASP A 262 -10.38 7.42 4.17
CA ASP A 262 -9.57 6.37 3.55
C ASP A 262 -8.32 6.91 2.85
N ILE A 263 -8.37 8.08 2.21
CA ILE A 263 -7.17 8.69 1.60
C ILE A 263 -6.86 10.10 2.09
N GLY A 264 -7.67 11.09 1.72
CA GLY A 264 -7.41 12.48 2.06
C GLY A 264 -6.26 13.17 1.30
N PRO A 265 -5.49 14.07 1.96
CA PRO A 265 -4.46 14.84 1.28
C PRO A 265 -3.29 13.95 0.83
N ILE A 266 -2.85 14.13 -0.41
CA ILE A 266 -1.69 13.44 -0.98
C ILE A 266 -0.69 14.45 -1.56
N VAL A 267 0.61 14.22 -1.36
CA VAL A 267 1.67 15.05 -1.97
C VAL A 267 2.46 14.31 -3.05
N HIS A 268 3.12 15.06 -3.93
CA HIS A 268 3.93 14.48 -5.00
C HIS A 268 5.02 13.52 -4.48
N GLY A 269 5.08 12.33 -5.07
CA GLY A 269 6.00 11.25 -4.70
C GLY A 269 5.49 10.35 -3.57
N GLU A 270 4.32 10.65 -2.99
CA GLU A 270 3.69 9.82 -1.97
C GLU A 270 2.91 8.66 -2.60
N THR A 271 2.89 7.53 -1.89
CA THR A 271 1.94 6.44 -2.16
C THR A 271 1.07 6.31 -0.94
N VAL A 272 -0.23 6.45 -1.13
CA VAL A 272 -1.25 6.24 -0.11
C VAL A 272 -2.04 4.98 -0.44
N TYR A 273 -2.60 4.35 0.58
CA TYR A 273 -3.35 3.12 0.47
C TYR A 273 -4.78 3.45 0.85
N GLY A 274 -5.71 3.09 -0.02
CA GLY A 274 -7.14 3.29 0.19
C GLY A 274 -7.89 2.00 -0.06
N LYS A 275 -9.18 2.02 0.25
CA LYS A 275 -10.05 0.88 0.10
C LYS A 275 -11.42 1.38 -0.29
N VAL A 276 -11.92 0.86 -1.40
CA VAL A 276 -13.35 0.94 -1.69
C VAL A 276 -13.99 -0.13 -0.82
N ASP A 277 -14.72 0.26 0.23
CA ASP A 277 -15.11 -0.64 1.32
C ASP A 277 -16.31 -1.51 0.98
N VAL A 278 -17.25 -0.92 0.24
CA VAL A 278 -18.53 -1.54 -0.14
C VAL A 278 -18.84 -1.27 -1.62
N PRO A 279 -19.77 -2.03 -2.22
CA PRO A 279 -20.25 -1.73 -3.56
C PRO A 279 -20.66 -0.27 -3.70
N GLY A 280 -20.06 0.41 -4.68
CA GLY A 280 -20.39 1.80 -4.99
C GLY A 280 -19.77 2.83 -4.05
N ASP A 281 -18.87 2.45 -3.15
CA ASP A 281 -18.11 3.39 -2.34
C ASP A 281 -17.25 4.36 -3.18
N LEU A 282 -17.00 5.54 -2.63
CA LEU A 282 -16.34 6.66 -3.28
C LEU A 282 -15.31 7.29 -2.36
N ASP A 283 -14.04 7.21 -2.75
CA ASP A 283 -12.93 7.78 -1.98
C ASP A 283 -12.45 9.07 -2.65
N LEU A 284 -11.92 10.00 -1.86
CA LEU A 284 -11.47 11.30 -2.27
C LEU A 284 -10.04 11.57 -1.80
N ALA A 285 -9.14 11.72 -2.78
CA ALA A 285 -7.83 12.29 -2.56
C ALA A 285 -7.75 13.72 -3.08
N TRP A 286 -6.83 14.52 -2.55
CA TRP A 286 -6.58 15.87 -3.10
C TRP A 286 -5.14 16.31 -2.96
N PHE A 287 -4.71 17.16 -3.89
CA PHE A 287 -3.37 17.76 -3.87
C PHE A 287 -3.41 19.22 -4.33
N PRO A 288 -2.55 20.09 -3.78
CA PRO A 288 -2.40 21.44 -4.30
C PRO A 288 -1.61 21.39 -5.62
N GLY A 289 -2.17 21.97 -6.69
CA GLY A 289 -1.52 22.12 -7.99
C GLY A 289 -1.16 23.56 -8.28
N VAL A 290 -0.02 23.77 -8.95
CA VAL A 290 0.35 25.06 -9.55
C VAL A 290 0.09 24.98 -11.04
N LYS A 291 -0.38 26.07 -11.63
CA LYS A 291 -0.60 26.17 -13.07
C LYS A 291 0.64 25.74 -13.83
N ASP A 292 0.42 24.95 -14.89
CA ASP A 292 1.41 24.34 -15.77
C ASP A 292 2.24 23.19 -15.15
N ASP A 293 1.93 22.77 -13.91
CA ASP A 293 2.43 21.49 -13.38
C ASP A 293 1.91 20.31 -14.20
N GLN A 294 2.80 19.36 -14.50
CA GLN A 294 2.47 18.10 -15.15
C GLN A 294 2.47 17.00 -14.10
N VAL A 295 1.31 16.40 -13.87
CA VAL A 295 1.11 15.44 -12.77
C VAL A 295 0.58 14.13 -13.33
N GLN A 296 1.25 13.04 -12.99
CA GLN A 296 0.74 11.68 -13.17
C GLN A 296 0.02 11.24 -11.91
N ILE A 297 -1.14 10.63 -12.09
CA ILE A 297 -1.97 10.06 -11.03
C ILE A 297 -2.23 8.61 -11.40
N THR A 298 -1.85 7.68 -10.54
CA THR A 298 -1.96 6.24 -10.79
C THR A 298 -2.65 5.56 -9.62
N MET A 299 -3.81 4.97 -9.88
CA MET A 299 -4.55 4.11 -8.94
C MET A 299 -4.36 2.65 -9.35
N THR A 300 -3.79 1.82 -8.49
CA THR A 300 -3.47 0.40 -8.78
C THR A 300 -4.19 -0.52 -7.80
N LYS A 301 -4.86 -1.56 -8.30
CA LYS A 301 -5.50 -2.57 -7.43
C LYS A 301 -4.45 -3.38 -6.65
N LEU A 302 -4.78 -3.79 -5.42
CA LEU A 302 -3.95 -4.67 -4.60
C LEU A 302 -4.51 -6.09 -4.47
N ILE A 303 -5.83 -6.26 -4.67
CA ILE A 303 -6.51 -7.57 -4.64
C ILE A 303 -7.23 -7.86 -5.96
N SER A 304 -7.59 -9.14 -6.20
CA SER A 304 -8.33 -9.55 -7.40
C SER A 304 -9.84 -9.28 -7.23
N ASP A 305 -10.44 -8.68 -8.27
CA ASP A 305 -11.86 -8.27 -8.44
C ASP A 305 -12.19 -6.77 -8.18
N PHE A 306 -11.19 -5.89 -8.31
CA PHE A 306 -11.34 -4.43 -8.34
C PHE A 306 -10.97 -3.87 -9.73
N ASN A 307 -11.74 -2.93 -10.26
CA ASN A 307 -11.53 -2.19 -11.51
C ASN A 307 -11.24 -0.71 -11.23
N PRO A 308 -9.96 -0.32 -11.09
CA PRO A 308 -9.61 1.05 -10.80
C PRO A 308 -10.22 2.04 -11.82
N LYS A 309 -10.86 3.09 -11.30
CA LYS A 309 -11.29 4.28 -12.03
C LYS A 309 -10.92 5.51 -11.22
N ILE A 310 -10.35 6.51 -11.89
CA ILE A 310 -10.13 7.82 -11.28
C ILE A 310 -10.79 8.91 -12.11
N GLU A 311 -11.33 9.90 -11.41
CA GLU A 311 -11.81 11.16 -11.98
C GLU A 311 -11.09 12.32 -11.30
N VAL A 312 -10.51 13.22 -12.11
CA VAL A 312 -9.70 14.33 -11.63
C VAL A 312 -10.42 15.63 -11.93
N TYR A 313 -10.71 16.40 -10.89
CA TYR A 313 -11.36 17.70 -10.98
C TYR A 313 -10.40 18.83 -10.60
N GLY A 314 -10.51 19.93 -11.32
CA GLY A 314 -9.74 21.14 -11.02
C GLY A 314 -10.30 21.97 -9.87
N PRO A 315 -9.59 23.04 -9.48
CA PRO A 315 -10.06 24.00 -8.46
C PRO A 315 -11.37 24.71 -8.82
N ASP A 316 -11.69 24.78 -10.11
CA ASP A 316 -12.92 25.30 -10.69
C ASP A 316 -14.05 24.24 -10.80
N LEU A 317 -13.84 23.05 -10.24
CA LEU A 317 -14.75 21.90 -10.26
C LEU A 317 -15.04 21.36 -11.67
N VAL A 318 -14.18 21.67 -12.63
CA VAL A 318 -14.24 21.11 -13.99
C VAL A 318 -13.52 19.75 -14.01
N LEU A 319 -14.15 18.75 -14.62
CA LEU A 319 -13.52 17.44 -14.87
C LEU A 319 -12.38 17.61 -15.90
N ILE A 320 -11.17 17.25 -15.48
CA ILE A 320 -9.94 17.34 -16.29
C ILE A 320 -9.64 15.98 -16.93
N ALA A 321 -9.79 14.90 -16.17
CA ALA A 321 -9.50 13.56 -16.62
C ALA A 321 -10.45 12.53 -16.00
N SER A 322 -10.84 11.52 -16.77
CA SER A 322 -11.55 10.33 -16.30
C SER A 322 -10.94 9.12 -16.99
N THR A 323 -10.38 8.19 -16.22
CA THR A 323 -9.58 7.08 -16.77
C THR A 323 -9.84 5.80 -16.00
N SER A 324 -9.72 4.70 -16.73
CA SER A 324 -9.83 3.32 -16.28
C SER A 324 -8.97 2.47 -17.19
N ASP A 325 -8.52 1.32 -16.72
CA ASP A 325 -7.72 0.39 -17.51
C ASP A 325 -8.54 -0.82 -17.96
N TRP A 326 -8.40 -1.19 -19.23
CA TRP A 326 -9.04 -2.37 -19.83
C TRP A 326 -8.56 -3.67 -19.19
N PHE A 327 -7.29 -3.75 -18.81
CA PHE A 327 -6.75 -4.90 -18.06
C PHE A 327 -7.17 -4.86 -16.58
N GLN A 328 -7.86 -3.80 -16.17
CA GLN A 328 -8.39 -3.60 -14.83
C GLN A 328 -7.28 -3.64 -13.77
N VAL A 329 -6.04 -3.26 -14.10
CA VAL A 329 -4.89 -3.33 -13.16
C VAL A 329 -4.61 -1.97 -12.56
N ALA A 330 -4.52 -0.93 -13.38
CA ALA A 330 -4.21 0.41 -12.90
C ALA A 330 -4.81 1.51 -13.79
N ALA A 331 -5.59 2.41 -13.20
CA ALA A 331 -6.05 3.62 -13.87
C ALA A 331 -4.99 4.71 -13.76
N GLN A 332 -4.56 5.27 -14.89
CA GLN A 332 -3.56 6.33 -14.94
C GLN A 332 -4.08 7.56 -15.67
N ALA A 333 -3.91 8.73 -15.06
CA ALA A 333 -4.19 10.04 -15.65
C ALA A 333 -2.91 10.88 -15.64
N ASP A 334 -2.50 11.37 -16.81
CA ASP A 334 -1.49 12.40 -16.92
C ASP A 334 -2.20 13.74 -17.19
N ILE A 335 -2.15 14.66 -16.23
CA ILE A 335 -2.82 15.96 -16.33
C ILE A 335 -1.81 17.11 -16.41
N THR A 336 -2.27 18.23 -16.95
CA THR A 336 -1.60 19.52 -16.76
C THR A 336 -2.51 20.41 -15.92
N CYS A 337 -2.03 20.86 -14.77
CA CYS A 337 -2.77 21.77 -13.90
C CYS A 337 -3.03 23.09 -14.65
N HIS A 338 -4.28 23.41 -14.96
CA HIS A 338 -4.64 24.61 -15.72
C HIS A 338 -4.70 25.88 -14.87
N MET A 339 -4.72 25.78 -13.55
CA MET A 339 -4.75 26.92 -12.62
C MET A 339 -4.22 26.54 -11.24
N ASP A 340 -3.83 27.54 -10.46
CA ASP A 340 -3.42 27.34 -9.07
C ASP A 340 -4.64 26.96 -8.22
N GLY A 341 -4.48 25.97 -7.34
CA GLY A 341 -5.52 25.62 -6.36
C GLY A 341 -5.51 24.15 -5.99
N LEU A 342 -6.61 23.70 -5.38
CA LEU A 342 -6.76 22.32 -4.95
C LEU A 342 -7.37 21.47 -6.07
N TYR A 343 -6.68 20.39 -6.42
CA TYR A 343 -7.15 19.38 -7.37
C TYR A 343 -7.70 18.19 -6.59
N TYR A 344 -8.82 17.65 -7.05
CA TYR A 344 -9.55 16.56 -6.43
C TYR A 344 -9.44 15.30 -7.29
N ILE A 345 -9.25 14.15 -6.65
CA ILE A 345 -9.16 12.85 -7.29
C ILE A 345 -10.22 11.97 -6.64
N ILE A 346 -11.29 11.66 -7.37
CA ILE A 346 -12.26 10.66 -6.94
C ILE A 346 -11.74 9.29 -7.38
N CYS A 347 -11.55 8.41 -6.41
CA CYS A 347 -11.06 7.05 -6.55
C CYS A 347 -12.23 6.08 -6.38
N LYS A 348 -12.48 5.22 -7.38
CA LYS A 348 -13.64 4.32 -7.36
C LYS A 348 -13.46 3.10 -8.26
N ASP A 349 -14.44 2.20 -8.21
CA ASP A 349 -14.54 1.06 -9.11
C ASP A 349 -15.41 1.36 -10.36
N THR A 350 -15.08 0.83 -11.54
CA THR A 350 -15.87 1.03 -12.79
C THR A 350 -17.18 0.25 -12.86
N GLU A 351 -17.39 -0.76 -12.02
CA GLU A 351 -18.47 -1.76 -12.05
C GLU A 351 -19.16 -1.93 -10.69
N GLY A 352 -18.89 -1.07 -9.70
CA GLY A 352 -19.53 -1.18 -8.38
C GLY A 352 -18.99 -2.32 -7.51
N ARG A 353 -17.81 -2.87 -7.85
CA ARG A 353 -17.06 -3.80 -7.00
C ARG A 353 -16.23 -3.01 -5.98
N TYR A 354 -15.55 -3.71 -5.10
CA TYR A 354 -14.89 -3.12 -3.92
C TYR A 354 -13.57 -3.83 -3.62
N GLY A 355 -12.63 -3.15 -2.98
CA GLY A 355 -11.33 -3.71 -2.67
C GLY A 355 -10.22 -2.69 -2.44
N ASP A 356 -9.09 -3.24 -2.00
CA ASP A 356 -7.91 -2.46 -1.63
C ASP A 356 -7.15 -1.98 -2.87
N TYR A 357 -6.66 -0.75 -2.81
CA TYR A 357 -5.84 -0.15 -3.85
C TYR A 357 -4.74 0.73 -3.25
N LYS A 358 -3.79 1.11 -4.09
CA LYS A 358 -2.84 2.18 -3.80
C LYS A 358 -3.03 3.32 -4.80
N LEU A 359 -2.88 4.54 -4.32
CA LEU A 359 -2.86 5.75 -5.13
C LEU A 359 -1.47 6.38 -5.04
N ASN A 360 -0.92 6.73 -6.20
CA ASN A 360 0.34 7.45 -6.29
C ASN A 360 0.14 8.70 -7.16
N ILE A 361 0.77 9.80 -6.75
CA ILE A 361 0.91 10.98 -7.61
C ILE A 361 2.38 11.33 -7.82
N GLU A 362 2.75 11.63 -9.05
CA GLU A 362 4.12 11.99 -9.43
C GLU A 362 4.10 13.31 -10.21
N LEU A 363 4.96 14.25 -9.79
CA LEU A 363 5.19 15.48 -10.55
C LEU A 363 6.20 15.17 -11.65
N LEU A 364 5.73 15.15 -12.90
CA LEU A 364 6.56 14.87 -14.08
C LEU A 364 7.33 16.12 -14.54
N GLY A 365 6.82 17.31 -14.24
CA GLY A 365 7.41 18.59 -14.64
C GLY A 365 6.57 19.79 -14.21
N GLY A 366 7.07 21.00 -14.49
CA GLY A 366 6.36 22.26 -14.22
C GLY A 366 6.90 23.07 -13.04
N PRO A 367 6.27 24.22 -12.70
CA PRO A 367 6.81 25.18 -11.74
C PRO A 367 7.09 24.63 -10.34
N SER A 368 6.27 23.69 -9.84
CA SER A 368 6.42 23.11 -8.51
C SER A 368 7.68 22.27 -8.32
N THR A 369 8.36 21.88 -9.41
CA THR A 369 9.66 21.18 -9.33
C THR A 369 10.72 22.00 -8.61
N ASN A 370 10.64 23.35 -8.68
CA ASN A 370 11.55 24.25 -7.98
C ASN A 370 11.13 24.55 -6.53
N ASN A 371 9.92 24.13 -6.13
CA ASN A 371 9.33 24.44 -4.82
C ASN A 371 9.39 23.25 -3.86
N ARG A 372 9.96 22.12 -4.26
CA ARG A 372 10.23 21.01 -3.34
C ARG A 372 11.27 21.43 -2.30
N PRO A 373 11.20 20.89 -1.06
CA PRO A 373 12.18 21.20 -0.05
C PRO A 373 13.58 20.72 -0.45
N ASP A 374 14.60 21.45 0.00
CA ASP A 374 15.98 20.99 -0.12
C ASP A 374 16.21 19.68 0.66
N ILE A 375 17.11 18.84 0.16
CA ILE A 375 17.53 17.62 0.85
C ILE A 375 18.13 18.01 2.22
N PRO A 376 17.70 17.39 3.33
CA PRO A 376 18.33 17.62 4.64
C PRO A 376 19.81 17.26 4.61
N ILE A 377 20.64 18.14 5.15
CA ILE A 377 22.09 17.97 5.23
C ILE A 377 22.57 18.02 6.69
N ARG A 378 23.84 17.63 6.90
CA ARG A 378 24.50 17.58 8.21
C ARG A 378 23.69 16.81 9.25
N ILE A 379 23.12 15.68 8.83
CA ILE A 379 22.53 14.74 9.76
C ILE A 379 23.62 14.27 10.75
N SER A 380 23.27 14.18 12.02
CA SER A 380 24.11 13.62 13.08
C SER A 380 23.26 12.82 14.06
N ALA A 381 23.63 11.57 14.33
CA ALA A 381 23.08 10.74 15.37
C ALA A 381 24.12 10.53 16.49
N THR A 382 23.70 10.54 17.75
CA THR A 382 24.65 10.46 18.86
C THR A 382 25.17 9.06 19.11
N ASP A 383 26.45 9.00 19.44
CA ASP A 383 27.19 7.79 19.78
C ASP A 383 27.41 7.67 21.30
N GLY A 384 26.49 6.99 21.99
CA GLY A 384 26.60 6.73 23.44
C GLY A 384 26.51 7.97 24.32
N ALA A 385 26.13 9.12 23.76
CA ALA A 385 26.03 10.39 24.50
C ALA A 385 24.92 10.36 25.57
N TYR A 386 23.88 9.56 25.33
CA TYR A 386 22.76 9.34 26.25
C TYR A 386 22.67 7.87 26.61
N SER A 387 22.08 7.58 27.77
CA SER A 387 21.95 6.22 28.30
C SER A 387 20.65 5.50 27.92
N ASP A 388 19.71 6.23 27.31
CA ASP A 388 18.33 5.77 27.10
C ASP A 388 17.75 6.13 25.71
N HIS A 389 18.47 6.86 24.86
CA HIS A 389 18.02 7.23 23.51
C HIS A 389 19.18 7.60 22.60
N ILE A 390 18.90 7.66 21.29
CA ILE A 390 19.78 8.26 20.30
C ILE A 390 19.18 9.61 19.90
N ARG A 391 19.94 10.69 20.06
CA ARG A 391 19.54 11.99 19.53
C ARG A 391 20.00 12.11 18.09
N VAL A 392 19.05 12.28 17.19
CA VAL A 392 19.26 12.55 15.76
C VAL A 392 19.01 14.03 15.50
N SER A 393 19.89 14.68 14.76
CA SER A 393 19.80 16.11 14.43
C SER A 393 20.18 16.35 12.97
N TRP A 394 19.69 17.43 12.37
CA TRP A 394 20.02 17.83 11.00
C TRP A 394 19.95 19.36 10.87
N GLU A 395 20.38 19.90 9.72
CA GLU A 395 20.17 21.31 9.37
C GLU A 395 18.82 21.55 8.72
N ALA A 396 18.25 22.74 8.96
CA ALA A 396 16.97 23.11 8.39
C ALA A 396 17.07 23.24 6.86
N SER A 397 16.28 22.43 6.15
CA SER A 397 16.12 22.50 4.70
C SER A 397 15.28 23.71 4.29
N ALA A 398 15.71 24.41 3.23
CA ALA A 398 14.90 25.48 2.66
C ALA A 398 13.59 24.89 2.11
N GLY A 399 12.48 25.59 2.34
CA GLY A 399 11.16 25.19 1.85
C GLY A 399 10.49 24.03 2.61
N ALA A 400 11.10 23.49 3.68
CA ALA A 400 10.51 22.39 4.45
C ALA A 400 9.41 22.87 5.43
N ASN A 401 8.29 22.16 5.44
CA ASN A 401 7.24 22.30 6.47
C ASN A 401 7.33 21.18 7.53
N SER A 402 7.88 20.03 7.16
CA SER A 402 8.09 18.88 8.04
C SER A 402 9.28 18.04 7.55
N TYR A 403 9.70 17.09 8.38
CA TYR A 403 10.69 16.08 8.03
C TYR A 403 10.20 14.70 8.39
N GLU A 404 10.52 13.70 7.57
CA GLU A 404 10.35 12.30 7.91
C GLU A 404 11.67 11.74 8.43
N VAL A 405 11.63 11.07 9.59
CA VAL A 405 12.78 10.42 10.21
C VAL A 405 12.67 8.91 10.01
N TRP A 406 13.70 8.33 9.43
CA TRP A 406 13.74 6.92 9.07
C TRP A 406 14.94 6.23 9.73
N ARG A 407 14.77 4.97 10.16
CA ARG A 407 15.82 4.13 10.79
C ARG A 407 15.95 2.78 10.13
N TYR A 408 17.17 2.27 10.09
CA TYR A 408 17.49 0.91 9.69
C TYR A 408 18.67 0.33 10.49
N PHE A 409 18.87 -0.99 10.40
CA PHE A 409 19.86 -1.73 11.21
C PHE A 409 20.95 -2.38 10.33
N GLY A 410 21.48 -1.64 9.34
CA GLY A 410 22.48 -2.14 8.40
C GLY A 410 21.95 -3.04 7.26
N THR A 411 20.66 -3.40 7.29
CA THR A 411 19.92 -3.99 6.15
C THR A 411 19.33 -2.90 5.25
N ASN A 412 18.94 -3.23 4.02
CA ASN A 412 18.23 -2.28 3.13
C ASN A 412 16.77 -2.00 3.58
N ASP A 413 16.26 -2.69 4.61
CA ASP A 413 14.93 -2.44 5.16
C ASP A 413 14.95 -1.19 6.02
N ILE A 414 14.51 -0.08 5.44
CA ILE A 414 14.38 1.21 6.10
C ILE A 414 12.96 1.40 6.63
N HIS A 415 12.85 1.73 7.91
CA HIS A 415 11.57 1.92 8.60
C HIS A 415 11.32 3.40 8.88
N HIS A 416 10.15 3.90 8.53
CA HIS A 416 9.69 5.21 8.98
C HIS A 416 9.46 5.15 10.48
N ILE A 417 10.07 6.07 11.24
CA ILE A 417 9.87 6.15 12.69
C ILE A 417 8.84 7.22 13.01
N THR A 418 8.98 8.41 12.41
CA THR A 418 8.14 9.55 12.76
C THR A 418 8.21 10.68 11.74
N ASN A 419 7.28 11.64 11.88
CA ASN A 419 7.31 12.94 11.23
C ASN A 419 7.56 14.03 12.27
N THR A 420 8.42 14.99 11.94
CA THR A 420 8.65 16.19 12.75
C THR A 420 8.17 17.42 12.01
N VAL A 421 7.76 18.48 12.73
CA VAL A 421 7.29 19.73 12.12
C VAL A 421 8.42 20.77 12.15
N ALA A 422 8.68 21.40 11.00
CA ALA A 422 9.65 22.49 10.92
C ALA A 422 9.24 23.67 11.84
N PRO A 423 10.19 24.39 12.47
CA PRO A 423 11.63 24.34 12.25
C PRO A 423 12.36 23.32 13.13
N THR A 424 11.67 22.33 13.71
CA THR A 424 12.32 21.29 14.52
C THR A 424 13.27 20.48 13.65
N THR A 425 14.54 20.41 14.03
CA THR A 425 15.58 19.64 13.32
C THR A 425 16.30 18.65 14.24
N VAL A 426 15.63 18.21 15.30
CA VAL A 426 16.13 17.24 16.27
C VAL A 426 15.02 16.24 16.61
N PHE A 427 15.37 14.97 16.74
CA PHE A 427 14.50 13.89 17.17
C PHE A 427 15.24 12.97 18.14
N ASP A 428 14.61 12.65 19.28
CA ASP A 428 15.15 11.72 20.26
C ASP A 428 14.46 10.35 20.10
N ASP A 429 15.22 9.36 19.62
CA ASP A 429 14.75 8.00 19.40
C ASP A 429 14.90 7.15 20.67
N TYR A 430 13.88 7.20 21.53
CA TYR A 430 13.76 6.34 22.72
C TYR A 430 13.34 4.89 22.38
N ALA A 431 12.92 4.64 21.13
CA ALA A 431 12.47 3.33 20.68
C ALA A 431 13.60 2.53 20.00
N ALA A 432 14.79 3.11 19.90
CA ALA A 432 15.97 2.39 19.47
C ALA A 432 16.27 1.25 20.47
N PRO A 433 16.72 0.07 20.02
CA PRO A 433 17.22 -0.95 20.93
C PRO A 433 18.54 -0.50 21.58
N SER A 434 18.71 -0.72 22.88
CA SER A 434 19.97 -0.45 23.59
C SER A 434 21.11 -1.30 23.04
N ASN A 435 22.35 -0.77 23.09
CA ASN A 435 23.58 -1.43 22.63
C ASN A 435 23.51 -1.89 21.17
N THR A 436 22.69 -1.24 20.35
CA THR A 436 22.48 -1.57 18.92
C THR A 436 22.80 -0.35 18.08
N LEU A 437 23.66 -0.53 17.07
CA LEU A 437 23.96 0.50 16.09
C LEU A 437 22.75 0.70 15.16
N CYS A 438 22.22 1.92 15.17
CA CYS A 438 21.08 2.33 14.34
C CYS A 438 21.59 3.32 13.29
N PHE A 439 21.06 3.24 12.07
CA PHE A 439 21.35 4.20 11.01
C PHE A 439 20.11 5.03 10.72
N TYR A 440 20.29 6.33 10.51
CA TYR A 440 19.20 7.28 10.29
C TYR A 440 19.34 8.01 8.96
N LYS A 441 18.20 8.26 8.32
CA LYS A 441 18.07 9.17 7.17
C LYS A 441 16.86 10.07 7.36
N ILE A 442 16.98 11.31 6.90
CA ILE A 442 15.93 12.32 6.98
C ILE A 442 15.56 12.75 5.55
N ARG A 443 14.29 13.00 5.29
CA ARG A 443 13.86 13.75 4.09
C ARG A 443 12.88 14.84 4.46
N ALA A 444 12.95 15.97 3.77
CA ALA A 444 12.10 17.13 4.02
C ALA A 444 10.82 17.04 3.19
N LYS A 445 9.70 17.52 3.75
CA LYS A 445 8.38 17.49 3.11
C LYS A 445 7.72 18.87 3.16
N ASN A 446 7.05 19.25 2.09
CA ASN A 446 6.10 20.36 2.04
C ASN A 446 4.90 19.99 1.15
N SER A 447 4.03 20.96 0.89
CA SER A 447 2.84 20.76 0.04
C SER A 447 3.15 20.42 -1.42
N TYR A 448 4.36 20.73 -1.90
CA TYR A 448 4.82 20.48 -3.28
C TYR A 448 5.58 19.15 -3.44
N GLY A 449 5.78 18.42 -2.34
CA GLY A 449 6.35 17.08 -2.34
C GLY A 449 7.45 16.86 -1.30
N THR A 450 8.14 15.75 -1.48
CA THR A 450 9.21 15.31 -0.59
C THR A 450 10.56 15.42 -1.31
N SER A 451 11.60 15.83 -0.57
CA SER A 451 12.98 15.79 -1.05
C SER A 451 13.48 14.34 -1.17
N ASP A 452 14.65 14.16 -1.79
CA ASP A 452 15.42 12.93 -1.61
C ASP A 452 15.85 12.76 -0.15
N PHE A 453 16.27 11.55 0.20
CA PHE A 453 16.87 11.27 1.51
C PHE A 453 18.21 11.99 1.67
N SER A 454 18.48 12.44 2.89
CA SER A 454 19.80 12.82 3.34
C SER A 454 20.79 11.66 3.19
N GLU A 455 22.08 11.98 3.33
CA GLU A 455 23.07 10.98 3.71
C GLU A 455 22.63 10.24 4.99
N SER A 456 23.21 9.07 5.23
CA SER A 456 22.98 8.38 6.49
C SER A 456 23.99 8.80 7.54
N ASP A 457 23.55 8.87 8.79
CA ASP A 457 24.47 8.83 9.94
C ASP A 457 24.05 7.73 10.90
N SER A 458 25.02 7.17 11.64
CA SER A 458 24.77 6.13 12.63
C SER A 458 24.82 6.68 14.05
N GLY A 459 24.07 6.05 14.95
CA GLY A 459 24.11 6.35 16.38
C GLY A 459 23.74 5.13 17.21
N TYR A 460 24.07 5.19 18.50
CA TYR A 460 23.73 4.16 19.48
C TYR A 460 23.60 4.78 20.87
N TYR A 461 23.00 4.03 21.79
CA TYR A 461 23.00 4.37 23.20
C TYR A 461 23.29 3.13 24.05
N GLY A 462 23.93 3.34 25.20
CA GLY A 462 24.54 2.25 25.99
C GLY A 462 25.99 1.96 25.57
N THR A 463 26.48 0.79 25.95
CA THR A 463 27.86 0.37 25.69
C THR A 463 27.87 -0.46 24.40
N ILE A 464 28.49 0.03 23.32
CA ILE A 464 28.86 -0.89 22.25
C ILE A 464 29.99 -1.77 22.81
N VAL A 465 29.87 -3.08 22.64
CA VAL A 465 31.05 -3.94 22.55
C VAL A 465 31.88 -3.36 21.41
N GLU A 466 33.16 -3.01 21.62
CA GLU A 466 34.01 -2.54 20.51
C GLU A 466 33.79 -3.45 19.31
N ALA A 467 33.48 -2.88 18.15
CA ALA A 467 33.31 -3.67 16.94
C ALA A 467 34.60 -4.48 16.74
N SER A 468 34.50 -5.81 16.76
CA SER A 468 35.67 -6.66 16.68
C SER A 468 36.49 -6.31 15.45
N LYS A 469 37.81 -6.20 15.65
CA LYS A 469 38.76 -5.99 14.56
C LYS A 469 38.78 -7.19 13.59
N TYR A 470 38.32 -8.37 14.01
CA TYR A 470 38.31 -9.59 13.20
C TYR A 470 36.92 -10.22 13.21
N ASN A 471 36.30 -10.34 12.04
CA ASN A 471 34.98 -10.98 11.88
C ASN A 471 35.03 -11.98 10.74
N ALA A 472 34.41 -13.14 10.93
CA ALA A 472 34.39 -14.19 9.92
C ALA A 472 32.98 -14.63 9.57
N VAL A 473 32.75 -14.95 8.29
CA VAL A 473 31.54 -15.59 7.80
C VAL A 473 31.97 -16.83 7.03
N LEU A 474 31.53 -18.00 7.49
CA LEU A 474 31.89 -19.28 6.91
C LEU A 474 30.64 -20.03 6.46
N VAL A 475 30.61 -20.36 5.18
CA VAL A 475 29.45 -20.94 4.50
C VAL A 475 29.79 -22.33 4.00
N GLY A 476 29.01 -23.34 4.39
CA GLY A 476 29.23 -24.74 4.01
C GLY A 476 27.93 -25.41 3.64
N ILE A 477 27.73 -25.67 2.34
CA ILE A 477 26.44 -26.14 1.81
C ILE A 477 26.59 -27.51 1.19
N ASN A 478 26.19 -28.52 1.96
CA ASN A 478 26.09 -29.91 1.52
C ASN A 478 24.71 -30.20 0.95
N ASN A 479 23.66 -29.72 1.62
CA ASN A 479 22.26 -29.97 1.27
C ASN A 479 21.60 -28.70 0.75
N TYR A 480 20.98 -28.78 -0.43
CA TYR A 480 20.33 -27.66 -1.10
C TYR A 480 18.81 -27.79 -1.07
N ALA A 481 18.09 -26.68 -1.20
CA ALA A 481 16.64 -26.71 -1.32
C ALA A 481 16.23 -27.54 -2.55
N PRO A 482 15.19 -28.38 -2.49
CA PRO A 482 14.80 -29.23 -3.62
C PRO A 482 14.55 -28.46 -4.93
N ALA A 483 14.05 -27.22 -4.82
CA ALA A 483 13.79 -26.34 -5.96
C ALA A 483 15.06 -25.80 -6.66
N SER A 484 16.22 -25.87 -6.01
CA SER A 484 17.50 -25.38 -6.56
C SER A 484 18.06 -26.26 -7.69
N GLY A 485 17.65 -27.53 -7.75
CA GLY A 485 18.17 -28.50 -8.72
C GLY A 485 19.63 -28.93 -8.50
N ALA A 486 20.31 -28.46 -7.43
CA ALA A 486 21.68 -28.86 -7.11
C ALA A 486 21.75 -30.26 -6.48
N THR A 487 22.81 -30.99 -6.82
CA THR A 487 23.12 -32.28 -6.19
C THR A 487 23.75 -32.09 -4.82
N GLN A 488 23.55 -33.05 -3.92
CA GLN A 488 24.17 -33.03 -2.59
C GLN A 488 25.71 -33.11 -2.67
N LEU A 489 26.38 -32.35 -1.81
CA LEU A 489 27.82 -32.42 -1.52
C LEU A 489 28.05 -33.01 -0.12
N TYR A 490 29.29 -33.41 0.17
CA TYR A 490 29.62 -34.09 1.43
C TYR A 490 30.75 -33.41 2.21
N GLY A 491 31.60 -32.61 1.55
CA GLY A 491 32.76 -31.96 2.16
C GLY A 491 32.54 -30.56 2.73
N CYS A 492 31.52 -29.83 2.26
CA CYS A 492 31.42 -28.39 2.49
C CYS A 492 31.26 -28.00 3.96
N SER A 493 30.42 -28.72 4.71
CA SER A 493 30.29 -28.47 6.15
C SER A 493 31.57 -28.84 6.91
N ASN A 494 32.31 -29.86 6.48
CA ASN A 494 33.58 -30.24 7.11
C ASN A 494 34.68 -29.20 6.83
N ASP A 495 34.63 -28.52 5.69
CA ASP A 495 35.54 -27.43 5.35
C ASP A 495 35.33 -26.24 6.29
N VAL A 496 34.09 -25.83 6.53
CA VAL A 496 33.75 -24.78 7.50
C VAL A 496 34.26 -25.13 8.89
N VAL A 497 34.03 -26.37 9.34
CA VAL A 497 34.52 -26.84 10.65
C VAL A 497 36.04 -26.79 10.70
N LEU A 498 36.73 -27.31 9.68
CA LEU A 498 38.18 -27.34 9.62
C LEU A 498 38.78 -25.93 9.67
N ILE A 499 38.23 -24.98 8.92
CA ILE A 499 38.69 -23.59 8.91
C ILE A 499 38.38 -22.91 10.25
N THR A 500 37.19 -23.12 10.81
CA THR A 500 36.82 -22.57 12.12
C THR A 500 37.79 -23.04 13.21
N GLU A 501 38.02 -24.34 13.30
CA GLU A 501 38.85 -24.95 14.34
C GLU A 501 40.34 -24.63 14.13
N ASN A 502 40.88 -24.91 12.93
CA ASN A 502 42.30 -24.83 12.71
C ASN A 502 42.74 -23.41 12.38
N LEU A 503 42.05 -22.66 11.52
CA LEU A 503 42.53 -21.34 11.11
C LEU A 503 42.18 -20.26 12.13
N LEU A 504 40.96 -20.26 12.65
CA LEU A 504 40.43 -19.13 13.42
C LEU A 504 40.57 -19.35 14.93
N LEU A 505 39.91 -20.37 15.50
CA LEU A 505 39.83 -20.56 16.95
C LEU A 505 41.12 -21.13 17.58
N SER A 506 41.99 -21.77 16.79
CA SER A 506 43.31 -22.23 17.26
C SER A 506 44.42 -21.19 17.10
N ASP A 507 44.10 -19.94 16.73
CA ASP A 507 45.07 -18.85 16.74
C ASP A 507 45.46 -18.53 18.19
N SER A 508 46.74 -18.74 18.54
CA SER A 508 47.25 -18.52 19.90
C SER A 508 47.18 -17.06 20.35
N SER A 509 47.07 -16.12 19.41
CA SER A 509 46.86 -14.70 19.68
C SER A 509 45.40 -14.33 19.95
N ASN A 510 44.46 -15.27 19.79
CA ASN A 510 43.02 -15.09 19.99
C ASN A 510 42.42 -13.90 19.21
N ARG A 511 42.85 -13.67 17.98
CA ARG A 511 42.30 -12.59 17.14
C ARG A 511 40.82 -12.77 16.81
N TRP A 512 40.40 -14.02 16.59
CA TRP A 512 39.04 -14.37 16.18
C TRP A 512 38.22 -14.79 17.40
N GLU A 513 37.43 -13.86 17.94
CA GLU A 513 36.48 -14.20 19.00
C GLU A 513 35.32 -15.03 18.42
N GLU A 514 34.96 -16.13 19.10
CA GLU A 514 33.89 -17.03 18.66
C GLU A 514 32.56 -16.32 18.38
N ALA A 515 32.24 -15.28 19.17
CA ALA A 515 31.03 -14.47 18.98
C ALA A 515 30.98 -13.71 17.64
N ASN A 516 32.14 -13.46 17.03
CA ASN A 516 32.29 -12.72 15.77
C ASN A 516 32.53 -13.65 14.57
N ILE A 517 32.36 -14.97 14.77
CA ILE A 517 32.43 -16.00 13.73
C ILE A 517 31.01 -16.47 13.43
N LYS A 518 30.51 -16.14 12.25
CA LYS A 518 29.21 -16.61 11.76
C LYS A 518 29.39 -17.84 10.87
N THR A 519 29.00 -19.01 11.36
CA THR A 519 28.91 -20.23 10.55
C THR A 519 27.48 -20.41 10.02
N LEU A 520 27.36 -20.78 8.74
CA LEU A 520 26.10 -21.02 8.06
C LEU A 520 26.15 -22.36 7.33
N PHE A 521 25.33 -23.30 7.77
CA PHE A 521 25.24 -24.64 7.18
C PHE A 521 23.92 -24.85 6.45
N ASP A 522 23.98 -25.45 5.27
CA ASP A 522 22.80 -25.93 4.53
C ASP A 522 21.66 -24.89 4.52
N SER A 523 20.50 -25.21 5.13
CA SER A 523 19.31 -24.35 5.15
C SER A 523 19.50 -22.98 5.81
N GLN A 524 20.57 -22.78 6.57
CA GLN A 524 20.92 -21.47 7.15
C GLN A 524 21.63 -20.56 6.12
N ALA A 525 22.28 -21.16 5.12
CA ALA A 525 23.06 -20.47 4.10
C ALA A 525 22.19 -20.01 2.92
N THR A 526 21.08 -19.32 3.22
CA THR A 526 20.25 -18.69 2.18
C THR A 526 20.94 -17.47 1.60
N LYS A 527 20.61 -17.11 0.35
CA LYS A 527 21.16 -15.91 -0.28
C LYS A 527 20.89 -14.66 0.55
N SER A 528 19.66 -14.52 1.07
CA SER A 528 19.28 -13.36 1.87
C SER A 528 20.12 -13.23 3.14
N VAL A 529 20.37 -14.34 3.85
CA VAL A 529 21.13 -14.32 5.11
C VAL A 529 22.59 -13.96 4.88
N ILE A 530 23.23 -14.55 3.86
CA ILE A 530 24.64 -14.30 3.55
C ILE A 530 24.86 -12.84 3.14
N ARG A 531 24.01 -12.33 2.24
CA ARG A 531 24.08 -10.93 1.80
C ARG A 531 23.83 -9.96 2.94
N GLY A 532 22.78 -10.20 3.75
CA GLY A 532 22.50 -9.38 4.93
C GLY A 532 23.65 -9.37 5.95
N THR A 533 24.32 -10.51 6.14
CA THR A 533 25.48 -10.62 7.05
C THR A 533 26.66 -9.80 6.54
N LEU A 534 27.03 -9.92 5.25
CA LEU A 534 28.11 -9.15 4.66
C LEU A 534 27.82 -7.64 4.65
N GLN A 535 26.57 -7.25 4.39
CA GLN A 535 26.14 -5.85 4.42
C GLN A 535 26.17 -5.27 5.83
N GLY A 536 25.73 -6.04 6.83
CA GLY A 536 25.84 -5.66 8.25
C GLY A 536 27.29 -5.46 8.68
N LEU A 537 28.17 -6.40 8.32
CA LEU A 537 29.61 -6.26 8.58
C LEU A 537 30.23 -5.06 7.87
N ALA A 538 29.85 -4.77 6.62
CA ALA A 538 30.33 -3.60 5.91
C ALA A 538 29.93 -2.28 6.59
N ALA A 539 28.74 -2.27 7.20
CA ALA A 539 28.21 -1.12 7.93
C ALA A 539 28.90 -0.94 9.29
N SER A 540 29.16 -2.03 10.02
CA SER A 540 29.75 -1.99 11.38
C SER A 540 31.27 -2.08 11.43
N ALA A 541 31.95 -2.39 10.32
CA ALA A 541 33.40 -2.52 10.32
C ALA A 541 34.09 -1.15 10.51
N GLU A 542 35.00 -1.12 11.48
CA GLU A 542 35.86 0.01 11.77
C GLU A 542 37.12 0.03 10.88
N PRO A 543 37.74 1.20 10.69
CA PRO A 543 39.03 1.32 10.03
C PRO A 543 40.07 0.32 10.55
N GLY A 544 40.67 -0.47 9.65
CA GLY A 544 41.66 -1.49 9.99
C GLY A 544 41.09 -2.83 10.43
N SER A 545 39.76 -3.03 10.38
CA SER A 545 39.16 -4.36 10.57
C SER A 545 39.51 -5.32 9.43
N THR A 546 39.59 -6.61 9.78
CA THR A 546 39.75 -7.74 8.86
C THR A 546 38.47 -8.56 8.83
N ILE A 547 37.91 -8.74 7.63
CA ILE A 547 36.74 -9.56 7.37
C ILE A 547 37.20 -10.78 6.58
N PHE A 548 36.88 -11.97 7.08
CA PHE A 548 37.17 -13.23 6.41
C PHE A 548 35.89 -13.91 5.95
N TYR A 549 35.75 -14.10 4.65
CA TYR A 549 34.62 -14.80 4.04
C TYR A 549 35.10 -16.12 3.44
N GLN A 550 34.70 -17.24 4.03
CA GLN A 550 34.95 -18.57 3.48
C GLN A 550 33.65 -19.15 2.96
N GLN A 551 33.71 -19.76 1.78
CA GLN A 551 32.57 -20.47 1.23
C GLN A 551 32.98 -21.79 0.57
N SER A 552 32.34 -22.88 0.97
CA SER A 552 32.41 -24.18 0.32
C SER A 552 31.00 -24.56 -0.15
N SER A 553 30.82 -24.68 -1.47
CA SER A 553 29.51 -24.95 -2.10
C SER A 553 29.66 -25.35 -3.57
N HIS A 554 28.53 -25.59 -4.25
CA HIS A 554 28.50 -25.54 -5.71
C HIS A 554 28.76 -24.11 -6.22
N GLY A 555 29.26 -24.04 -7.46
CA GLY A 555 29.37 -22.83 -8.26
C GLY A 555 29.08 -23.16 -9.72
N GLY A 556 28.71 -22.16 -10.51
CA GLY A 556 28.29 -22.37 -11.89
C GLY A 556 28.19 -21.10 -12.71
N THR A 557 27.59 -21.22 -13.90
CA THR A 557 27.41 -20.13 -14.86
C THR A 557 26.04 -20.18 -15.50
N TYR A 558 25.50 -19.03 -15.90
CA TYR A 558 24.23 -18.95 -16.63
C TYR A 558 24.39 -18.94 -18.16
N GLY A 559 25.62 -19.03 -18.66
CA GLY A 559 25.98 -18.81 -20.07
C GLY A 559 26.50 -17.39 -20.30
N GLY A 560 27.46 -17.20 -21.22
CA GLY A 560 28.15 -15.91 -21.38
C GLY A 560 29.23 -15.70 -20.31
N THR A 561 29.33 -14.49 -19.75
CA THR A 561 30.34 -14.11 -18.74
C THR A 561 29.83 -14.12 -17.29
N ASP A 562 28.57 -14.51 -17.08
CA ASP A 562 27.89 -14.39 -15.78
C ASP A 562 28.07 -15.67 -14.96
N THR A 563 28.69 -15.51 -13.79
CA THR A 563 29.07 -16.59 -12.88
C THR A 563 28.34 -16.47 -11.55
N PHE A 564 28.21 -17.59 -10.82
CA PHE A 564 27.53 -17.59 -9.53
C PHE A 564 28.07 -18.63 -8.56
N LEU A 565 27.87 -18.35 -7.28
CA LEU A 565 27.96 -19.31 -6.20
C LEU A 565 26.56 -19.80 -5.84
N HIS A 566 26.39 -21.11 -5.62
CA HIS A 566 25.08 -21.67 -5.30
C HIS A 566 24.84 -21.59 -3.79
N MET A 567 23.89 -20.77 -3.36
CA MET A 567 23.41 -20.74 -1.97
C MET A 567 22.40 -21.88 -1.76
N PHE A 568 21.86 -22.02 -0.54
CA PHE A 568 20.85 -23.04 -0.25
C PHE A 568 19.61 -22.95 -1.14
N ASP A 569 19.14 -21.73 -1.40
CA ASP A 569 17.84 -21.42 -2.01
C ASP A 569 17.93 -20.67 -3.35
N ALA A 570 19.09 -20.11 -3.69
CA ALA A 570 19.26 -19.28 -4.88
C ALA A 570 20.73 -19.18 -5.31
N HIS A 571 20.96 -18.66 -6.53
CA HIS A 571 22.30 -18.32 -6.99
C HIS A 571 22.69 -16.92 -6.51
N TYR A 572 23.91 -16.80 -5.98
CA TYR A 572 24.57 -15.55 -5.60
C TYR A 572 25.58 -15.20 -6.70
N THR A 573 25.19 -14.26 -7.55
CA THR A 573 25.96 -13.91 -8.76
C THR A 573 27.22 -13.11 -8.43
N ASP A 574 28.19 -13.13 -9.34
CA ASP A 574 29.38 -12.28 -9.30
C ASP A 574 29.06 -10.79 -9.12
N ALA A 575 28.07 -10.26 -9.82
CA ALA A 575 27.62 -8.87 -9.70
C ALA A 575 27.00 -8.57 -8.31
N GLU A 576 26.27 -9.53 -7.73
CA GLU A 576 25.71 -9.41 -6.39
C GLU A 576 26.81 -9.42 -5.33
N LEU A 577 27.78 -10.35 -5.42
CA LEU A 577 28.94 -10.40 -4.53
C LEU A 577 29.76 -9.11 -4.63
N ALA A 578 30.01 -8.63 -5.85
CA ALA A 578 30.68 -7.36 -6.09
C ALA A 578 29.97 -6.17 -5.44
N SER A 579 28.63 -6.14 -5.49
CA SER A 579 27.82 -5.09 -4.87
C SER A 579 27.96 -5.05 -3.35
N ASP A 580 28.02 -6.22 -2.73
CA ASP A 580 28.18 -6.37 -1.28
C ASP A 580 29.61 -6.04 -0.85
N LEU A 581 30.62 -6.49 -1.61
CA LEU A 581 32.02 -6.10 -1.39
C LEU A 581 32.24 -4.59 -1.54
N ALA A 582 31.57 -3.94 -2.50
CA ALA A 582 31.65 -2.51 -2.73
C ALA A 582 31.07 -1.64 -1.59
N ARG A 583 30.50 -2.24 -0.55
CA ARG A 583 30.00 -1.52 0.64
C ARG A 583 31.07 -1.32 1.70
N PHE A 584 32.09 -2.18 1.76
CA PHE A 584 33.17 -2.04 2.73
C PHE A 584 33.97 -0.75 2.48
N LYS A 585 34.42 -0.12 3.57
CA LYS A 585 35.33 1.03 3.54
C LYS A 585 36.72 0.60 3.03
N ASP A 586 37.46 1.54 2.45
CA ASP A 586 38.72 1.24 1.75
C ASP A 586 39.86 0.83 2.71
N ASP A 587 39.70 1.12 4.00
CA ASP A 587 40.60 0.75 5.10
C ASP A 587 40.16 -0.53 5.84
N VAL A 588 39.09 -1.19 5.39
CA VAL A 588 38.69 -2.53 5.86
C VAL A 588 39.25 -3.58 4.93
N THR A 589 39.99 -4.54 5.47
CA THR A 589 40.56 -5.66 4.70
C THR A 589 39.52 -6.78 4.56
N VAL A 590 39.28 -7.26 3.34
CA VAL A 590 38.35 -8.38 3.07
C VAL A 590 39.08 -9.50 2.35
N ILE A 591 39.19 -10.66 2.99
CA ILE A 591 39.81 -11.86 2.44
C ILE A 591 38.74 -12.91 2.16
N LEU A 592 38.71 -13.40 0.92
CA LEU A 592 37.78 -14.43 0.47
C LEU A 592 38.50 -15.75 0.21
N LEU A 593 38.02 -16.84 0.80
CA LEU A 593 38.42 -18.22 0.50
C LEU A 593 37.24 -18.95 -0.15
N ILE A 594 37.29 -19.18 -1.46
CA ILE A 594 36.20 -19.78 -2.22
C ILE A 594 36.57 -21.19 -2.67
N ASP A 595 35.87 -22.17 -2.12
CA ASP A 595 35.91 -23.57 -2.52
C ASP A 595 34.64 -23.98 -3.26
N ALA A 596 34.58 -23.68 -4.56
CA ALA A 596 33.41 -23.98 -5.38
C ALA A 596 33.82 -24.32 -6.82
N CYS A 597 33.13 -25.26 -7.47
CA CYS A 597 33.33 -25.54 -8.89
C CYS A 597 33.21 -24.25 -9.73
N HIS A 598 34.10 -24.07 -10.71
CA HIS A 598 34.18 -22.84 -11.53
C HIS A 598 34.50 -21.55 -10.75
N SER A 599 35.00 -21.65 -9.50
CA SER A 599 35.45 -20.50 -8.68
C SER A 599 36.62 -19.71 -9.30
N GLY A 600 37.27 -20.26 -10.33
CA GLY A 600 38.24 -19.55 -11.14
C GLY A 600 37.67 -18.81 -12.35
N GLY A 601 36.39 -18.95 -12.78
CA GLY A 601 35.72 -18.33 -13.99
C GLY A 601 35.33 -19.27 -15.14
N LEU A 602 34.75 -18.82 -16.27
CA LEU A 602 34.50 -19.67 -17.47
C LEU A 602 34.40 -18.82 -18.76
N PHE A 603 35.27 -19.06 -19.75
CA PHE A 603 35.00 -19.08 -21.21
C PHE A 603 36.33 -19.28 -21.97
N LYS A 604 36.32 -20.09 -23.03
CA LYS A 604 37.38 -20.10 -24.05
C LYS A 604 36.74 -19.53 -25.32
N GLY A 605 37.20 -18.37 -25.79
CA GLY A 605 36.91 -17.92 -27.14
C GLY A 605 37.21 -19.05 -28.13
N THR A 606 36.44 -19.17 -29.21
CA THR A 606 36.67 -20.17 -30.26
C THR A 606 38.07 -20.08 -30.89
N ASP A 607 38.82 -19.02 -30.60
CA ASP A 607 40.20 -18.72 -30.99
C ASP A 607 41.25 -18.92 -29.86
N GLY A 608 40.83 -19.22 -28.62
CA GLY A 608 41.71 -19.45 -27.48
C GLY A 608 42.36 -18.21 -26.87
N SER A 609 41.88 -16.98 -27.12
CA SER A 609 42.64 -15.76 -26.82
C SER A 609 42.19 -14.92 -25.60
N VAL A 610 41.01 -15.15 -24.99
CA VAL A 610 40.55 -14.36 -23.82
C VAL A 610 39.88 -15.24 -22.76
N THR A 611 40.34 -15.11 -21.50
CA THR A 611 39.85 -15.78 -20.28
C THR A 611 39.38 -14.71 -19.29
N TRP A 612 38.16 -14.83 -18.74
CA TRP A 612 37.64 -13.94 -17.67
C TRP A 612 37.31 -14.75 -16.40
N PRO A 613 38.24 -14.78 -15.42
CA PRO A 613 38.06 -15.41 -14.13
C PRO A 613 36.87 -14.89 -13.31
N PHE A 614 36.23 -15.74 -12.49
CA PHE A 614 35.15 -15.39 -11.55
C PHE A 614 35.55 -14.18 -10.70
N VAL A 615 36.77 -14.21 -10.17
CA VAL A 615 37.32 -13.11 -9.37
C VAL A 615 37.50 -11.84 -10.19
N GLU A 616 37.96 -11.93 -11.44
CA GLU A 616 38.09 -10.76 -12.31
C GLU A 616 36.73 -10.14 -12.67
N GLN A 617 35.70 -10.96 -12.82
CA GLN A 617 34.32 -10.50 -13.04
C GLN A 617 33.77 -9.79 -11.80
N VAL A 618 33.90 -10.40 -10.61
CA VAL A 618 33.55 -9.76 -9.34
C VAL A 618 34.27 -8.42 -9.19
N MET A 619 35.57 -8.36 -9.48
CA MET A 619 36.36 -7.14 -9.33
C MET A 619 36.07 -6.10 -10.42
N SER A 620 35.71 -6.52 -11.63
CA SER A 620 35.21 -5.64 -12.70
C SER A 620 33.90 -4.97 -12.30
N HIS A 621 32.93 -5.76 -11.84
CA HIS A 621 31.67 -5.24 -11.31
C HIS A 621 31.88 -4.34 -10.08
N TYR A 622 32.77 -4.75 -9.17
CA TYR A 622 33.11 -3.97 -7.98
C TYR A 622 33.66 -2.60 -8.35
N ASN A 623 34.61 -2.55 -9.30
CA ASN A 623 35.21 -1.29 -9.74
C ASN A 623 34.16 -0.36 -10.35
N VAL A 624 33.22 -0.87 -11.15
CA VAL A 624 32.12 -0.09 -11.71
C VAL A 624 31.20 0.43 -10.59
N ILE A 625 30.77 -0.44 -9.67
CA ILE A 625 29.83 -0.11 -8.59
C ILE A 625 30.46 0.90 -7.62
N LYS A 626 31.65 0.62 -7.10
CA LYS A 626 32.34 1.47 -6.13
C LYS A 626 32.75 2.81 -6.74
N SER A 627 33.23 2.84 -8.00
CA SER A 627 33.53 4.10 -8.70
C SER A 627 32.29 4.99 -8.88
N ARG A 628 31.12 4.40 -9.18
CA ARG A 628 29.87 5.16 -9.28
C ARG A 628 29.45 5.74 -7.93
N ARG A 629 29.56 4.96 -6.85
CA ARG A 629 29.25 5.42 -5.48
C ARG A 629 30.15 6.60 -5.08
N LEU A 630 31.47 6.47 -5.25
CA LEU A 630 32.43 7.54 -4.94
C LEU A 630 32.12 8.82 -5.75
N LYS A 631 31.85 8.69 -7.06
CA LYS A 631 31.50 9.84 -7.91
C LYS A 631 30.19 10.51 -7.49
N ALA A 632 29.18 9.73 -7.08
CA ALA A 632 27.91 10.26 -6.61
C ALA A 632 28.09 11.07 -5.31
N MET A 633 29.06 10.69 -4.47
CA MET A 633 29.45 11.40 -3.25
C MET A 633 30.41 12.59 -3.50
N GLY A 634 30.76 12.88 -4.75
CA GLY A 634 31.74 13.92 -5.09
C GLY A 634 33.19 13.55 -4.77
N GLU A 635 33.48 12.29 -4.46
CA GLU A 635 34.81 11.80 -4.15
C GLU A 635 35.61 11.40 -5.40
N THR A 636 36.93 11.54 -5.33
CA THR A 636 37.84 11.07 -6.38
C THR A 636 37.97 9.56 -6.33
N VAL A 637 37.85 8.89 -7.47
CA VAL A 637 38.11 7.44 -7.56
C VAL A 637 39.62 7.19 -7.37
N PRO A 638 40.04 6.49 -6.30
CA PRO A 638 41.44 6.24 -6.05
C PRO A 638 42.01 5.24 -7.06
N LYS A 639 43.30 5.37 -7.40
CA LYS A 639 44.00 4.38 -8.24
C LYS A 639 44.16 3.02 -7.55
N THR A 640 44.03 2.99 -6.23
CA THR A 640 44.13 1.80 -5.37
C THR A 640 42.77 1.13 -5.13
N LEU A 641 41.72 1.50 -5.88
CA LEU A 641 40.38 0.93 -5.72
C LEU A 641 40.43 -0.60 -5.74
N GLY A 642 39.90 -1.23 -4.68
CA GLY A 642 39.89 -2.68 -4.52
C GLY A 642 41.19 -3.31 -3.99
N SER A 643 42.22 -2.51 -3.65
CA SER A 643 43.48 -3.03 -3.08
C SER A 643 43.31 -3.67 -1.69
N ASN A 644 42.17 -3.46 -1.04
CA ASN A 644 41.79 -4.02 0.25
C ASN A 644 41.03 -5.36 0.14
N ILE A 645 40.83 -5.90 -1.06
CA ILE A 645 40.13 -7.17 -1.30
C ILE A 645 41.10 -8.20 -1.88
N GLY A 646 41.16 -9.39 -1.28
CA GLY A 646 42.01 -10.50 -1.72
C GLY A 646 41.23 -11.80 -1.81
N PHE A 647 41.58 -12.66 -2.78
CA PHE A 647 40.94 -13.96 -2.97
C PHE A 647 41.95 -15.09 -2.98
N MET A 648 41.56 -16.22 -2.38
CA MET A 648 42.12 -17.54 -2.61
C MET A 648 40.99 -18.42 -3.13
N VAL A 649 41.12 -18.96 -4.34
CA VAL A 649 40.11 -19.82 -4.96
C VAL A 649 40.68 -21.21 -5.23
N SER A 650 39.88 -22.25 -5.00
CA SER A 650 40.37 -23.63 -4.96
C SER A 650 40.55 -24.31 -6.33
N ALA A 651 40.02 -23.74 -7.41
CA ALA A 651 40.18 -24.25 -8.76
C ALA A 651 40.34 -23.13 -9.79
N ALA A 652 40.97 -23.46 -10.94
CA ALA A 652 41.05 -22.56 -12.07
C ALA A 652 39.71 -22.48 -12.77
N TYR A 653 39.61 -21.54 -13.72
CA TYR A 653 38.38 -21.22 -14.40
C TYR A 653 37.73 -22.45 -15.09
N ASP A 654 38.49 -23.24 -15.82
CA ASP A 654 37.97 -24.42 -16.53
C ASP A 654 37.93 -25.71 -15.69
N GLN A 655 38.00 -25.61 -14.37
CA GLN A 655 38.21 -26.75 -13.47
C GLN A 655 37.13 -26.89 -12.40
N THR A 656 36.87 -28.14 -12.01
CA THR A 656 35.94 -28.50 -10.94
C THR A 656 36.68 -28.71 -9.64
N CYS A 657 36.08 -28.27 -8.54
CA CYS A 657 36.59 -28.57 -7.21
C CYS A 657 36.24 -30.01 -6.83
N TRP A 658 37.19 -30.69 -6.20
CA TRP A 658 37.05 -32.09 -5.84
C TRP A 658 36.94 -32.25 -4.32
N ASP A 659 35.90 -32.98 -3.89
CA ASP A 659 35.79 -33.49 -2.53
C ASP A 659 36.54 -34.83 -2.42
N ALA A 660 37.56 -34.88 -1.57
CA ALA A 660 38.29 -36.12 -1.27
C ALA A 660 38.08 -36.58 0.17
N SER A 661 38.12 -37.89 0.38
CA SER A 661 38.07 -38.46 1.73
C SER A 661 39.47 -38.46 2.35
N PHE A 662 39.63 -37.71 3.44
CA PHE A 662 40.81 -37.69 4.29
C PHE A 662 40.44 -38.29 5.66
N ASN A 663 41.08 -39.41 6.02
CA ASN A 663 40.82 -40.10 7.28
C ASN A 663 39.32 -40.41 7.55
N GLY A 664 38.56 -40.71 6.48
CA GLY A 664 37.14 -41.05 6.58
C GLY A 664 36.17 -39.85 6.58
N LYS A 665 36.67 -38.62 6.46
CA LYS A 665 35.83 -37.41 6.28
C LYS A 665 36.07 -36.80 4.90
N PHE A 666 35.01 -36.34 4.24
CA PHE A 666 35.13 -35.61 2.97
C PHE A 666 35.44 -34.14 3.24
N ASN A 667 36.33 -33.55 2.45
CA ASN A 667 36.67 -32.13 2.44
C ASN A 667 37.04 -31.71 1.02
N GLY A 668 36.86 -30.42 0.72
CA GLY A 668 37.44 -29.81 -0.48
C GLY A 668 38.95 -29.94 -0.42
N VAL A 669 39.57 -30.49 -1.47
CA VAL A 669 41.00 -30.86 -1.45
C VAL A 669 41.92 -29.66 -1.10
N PHE A 670 41.62 -28.48 -1.63
CA PHE A 670 42.38 -27.27 -1.33
C PHE A 670 42.16 -26.80 0.12
N THR A 671 40.90 -26.69 0.55
CA THR A 671 40.54 -26.25 1.89
C THR A 671 41.09 -27.19 2.97
N TYR A 672 41.12 -28.50 2.70
CA TYR A 672 41.79 -29.48 3.57
C TYR A 672 43.25 -29.10 3.83
N PHE A 673 44.01 -28.78 2.78
CA PHE A 673 45.42 -28.42 2.93
C PHE A 673 45.63 -27.03 3.53
N ILE A 674 44.69 -26.09 3.40
CA ILE A 674 44.72 -24.84 4.19
C ILE A 674 44.64 -25.16 5.68
N GLY A 675 43.71 -26.05 6.08
CA GLY A 675 43.60 -26.53 7.45
C GLY A 675 44.81 -27.32 7.94
N GLN A 676 45.56 -27.98 7.06
CA GLN A 676 46.84 -28.63 7.41
C GLN A 676 48.01 -27.66 7.49
N ALA A 677 48.00 -26.58 6.70
CA ALA A 677 49.02 -25.53 6.74
C ALA A 677 49.10 -24.92 8.15
N CYS A 678 47.92 -24.72 8.74
CA CYS A 678 47.68 -24.22 10.09
C CYS A 678 48.39 -25.00 11.21
N THR A 679 48.63 -26.30 11.03
CA THR A 679 49.25 -27.17 12.06
C THR A 679 50.69 -27.53 11.72
N ASN A 680 51.23 -27.02 10.62
CA ASN A 680 52.58 -27.32 10.16
C ASN A 680 53.53 -26.15 10.41
N THR A 681 54.57 -26.40 11.20
CA THR A 681 55.59 -25.39 11.57
C THR A 681 56.44 -24.91 10.38
N LEU A 682 56.44 -25.63 9.26
CA LEU A 682 57.15 -25.25 8.04
C LEU A 682 56.33 -24.35 7.11
N THR A 683 55.07 -24.03 7.47
CA THR A 683 54.21 -23.15 6.67
C THR A 683 54.65 -21.69 6.78
N ASP A 684 55.13 -21.27 7.95
CA ASP A 684 55.73 -19.93 8.16
C ASP A 684 57.09 -19.90 7.44
N THR A 685 57.07 -19.41 6.20
CA THR A 685 58.23 -19.41 5.31
C THR A 685 59.13 -18.19 5.52
N ASN A 686 58.57 -17.10 6.05
CA ASN A 686 59.30 -15.87 6.31
C ASN A 686 59.85 -15.80 7.76
N LEU A 687 59.43 -16.73 8.62
CA LEU A 687 59.82 -16.89 10.02
C LEU A 687 59.45 -15.67 10.89
N ASP A 688 58.33 -15.01 10.60
CA ASP A 688 57.83 -13.87 11.38
C ASP A 688 56.87 -14.26 12.51
N GLY A 689 56.56 -15.54 12.64
CA GLY A 689 55.68 -16.08 13.68
C GLY A 689 54.19 -15.94 13.35
N GLU A 690 53.85 -15.48 12.15
CA GLU A 690 52.48 -15.35 11.64
C GLU A 690 52.31 -16.18 10.37
N LEU A 691 51.09 -16.66 10.11
CA LEU A 691 50.73 -17.28 8.85
C LEU A 691 49.94 -16.28 8.02
N GLN A 692 50.58 -15.75 6.98
CA GLN A 692 49.87 -14.90 6.01
C GLN A 692 49.05 -15.73 5.02
N CYS A 693 48.03 -15.12 4.42
CA CYS A 693 47.19 -15.77 3.42
C CYS A 693 48.02 -16.40 2.29
N SER A 694 49.08 -15.70 1.85
CA SER A 694 49.98 -16.24 0.82
C SER A 694 50.71 -17.51 1.23
N GLU A 695 51.07 -17.65 2.51
CA GLU A 695 51.78 -18.83 3.01
C GLU A 695 50.86 -20.04 3.12
N LEU A 696 49.65 -19.82 3.63
CA LEU A 696 48.57 -20.81 3.61
C LEU A 696 48.32 -21.30 2.18
N PHE A 697 48.17 -20.37 1.23
CA PHE A 697 48.00 -20.69 -0.19
C PHE A 697 49.17 -21.49 -0.75
N ASN A 698 50.42 -21.03 -0.54
CA ASN A 698 51.63 -21.65 -1.07
C ASN A 698 51.86 -23.06 -0.51
N TYR A 699 51.40 -23.33 0.71
CA TYR A 699 51.40 -24.67 1.27
C TYR A 699 50.32 -25.55 0.63
N ALA A 700 49.11 -25.03 0.47
CA ALA A 700 47.94 -25.80 0.06
C ALA A 700 47.87 -26.09 -1.45
N ALA A 701 48.12 -25.10 -2.30
CA ALA A 701 47.97 -25.18 -3.75
C ALA A 701 48.76 -26.33 -4.41
N PRO A 702 50.08 -26.52 -4.14
CA PRO A 702 50.83 -27.61 -4.76
C PRO A 702 50.39 -28.99 -4.25
N LYS A 703 49.92 -29.09 -3.00
CA LYS A 703 49.42 -30.36 -2.45
C LYS A 703 48.05 -30.72 -3.01
N ALA A 704 47.18 -29.72 -3.18
CA ALA A 704 45.89 -29.90 -3.82
C ALA A 704 46.05 -30.40 -5.27
N SER A 705 46.95 -29.75 -6.03
CA SER A 705 47.28 -30.15 -7.40
C SER A 705 47.90 -31.55 -7.49
N ALA A 706 48.63 -31.98 -6.45
CA ALA A 706 49.19 -33.34 -6.40
C ALA A 706 48.12 -34.42 -6.19
N ILE A 707 47.04 -34.11 -5.48
CA ILE A 707 45.91 -35.02 -5.27
C ILE A 707 44.97 -35.01 -6.49
N ASN A 708 44.67 -33.83 -7.01
CA ASN A 708 43.86 -33.66 -8.22
C ASN A 708 44.58 -32.73 -9.21
N PRO A 709 45.34 -33.28 -10.17
CA PRO A 709 46.06 -32.49 -11.18
C PRO A 709 45.16 -31.62 -12.06
N SER A 710 43.85 -31.90 -12.09
CA SER A 710 42.84 -31.10 -12.79
C SER A 710 42.23 -29.99 -11.92
N GLN A 711 42.81 -29.71 -10.75
CA GLN A 711 42.39 -28.63 -9.85
C GLN A 711 43.61 -27.80 -9.46
N THR A 712 43.62 -26.55 -9.91
CA THR A 712 44.70 -25.57 -9.76
C THR A 712 44.16 -24.37 -9.02
N ALA A 713 44.54 -24.20 -7.75
CA ALA A 713 44.14 -23.05 -6.97
C ALA A 713 44.73 -21.75 -7.55
N GLN A 714 44.03 -20.63 -7.38
CA GLN A 714 44.45 -19.30 -7.87
C GLN A 714 44.30 -18.25 -6.77
N THR A 715 45.03 -17.14 -6.92
CA THR A 715 44.95 -15.97 -6.05
C THR A 715 44.55 -14.72 -6.82
N PHE A 716 44.04 -13.73 -6.09
CA PHE A 716 43.92 -12.36 -6.55
C PHE A 716 44.40 -11.41 -5.45
N ASN A 717 45.13 -10.37 -5.86
CA ASN A 717 45.77 -9.38 -4.98
C ASN A 717 46.85 -9.98 -4.05
N ASP A 718 47.89 -10.57 -4.66
CA ASP A 718 49.01 -11.20 -3.94
C ASP A 718 49.70 -10.27 -2.94
N GLU A 719 49.74 -8.95 -3.20
CA GLU A 719 50.34 -7.98 -2.29
C GLU A 719 49.57 -7.88 -0.97
N LEU A 720 48.23 -7.91 -1.02
CA LEU A 720 47.40 -7.95 0.18
C LEU A 720 47.52 -9.29 0.89
N LEU A 721 47.48 -10.40 0.13
CA LEU A 721 47.59 -11.75 0.71
C LEU A 721 48.92 -11.98 1.43
N LYS A 722 50.01 -11.36 0.97
CA LYS A 722 51.33 -11.38 1.64
C LYS A 722 51.41 -10.57 2.92
N LYS A 723 50.52 -9.59 3.10
CA LYS A 723 50.51 -8.70 4.27
C LYS A 723 49.48 -9.10 5.32
N THR A 724 48.50 -9.91 4.94
CA THR A 724 47.36 -10.24 5.79
C THR A 724 47.63 -11.53 6.56
N ALA A 725 48.07 -11.38 7.80
CA ALA A 725 48.19 -12.47 8.77
C ALA A 725 46.81 -12.94 9.22
N MET A 726 46.56 -14.25 9.11
CA MET A 726 45.29 -14.85 9.51
C MET A 726 45.35 -15.51 10.88
N ARG A 727 46.55 -15.95 11.30
CA ARG A 727 46.80 -16.56 12.62
C ARG A 727 48.28 -16.58 12.95
N SER A 728 48.62 -16.73 14.22
CA SER A 728 50.00 -17.01 14.62
C SER A 728 50.41 -18.43 14.18
N ALA A 729 51.69 -18.56 13.84
CA ALA A 729 52.30 -19.81 13.42
C ALA A 729 52.31 -20.83 14.57
N PRO A 730 52.12 -22.13 14.29
CA PRO A 730 52.26 -23.17 15.30
C PRO A 730 53.70 -23.23 15.81
N ILE A 731 53.86 -23.46 17.11
CA ILE A 731 55.18 -23.60 17.79
C ILE A 731 55.76 -24.99 17.58
#